data_AF-A0A2N6NTU2-F1
#
_entry.id   AF-A0A2N6NTU2-F1
#
_cell.length_a   1.000
_cell.length_b   1.000
_cell.length_c   1.000
_cell.angle_alpha   90.00
_cell.angle_beta   90.00
_cell.angle_gamma   90.00
#
_symmetry.space_group_name_H-M   'P 1'
#
loop_
_entity.id
_entity.type
_entity.pdbx_description
1 polymer ?
#
loop_
_entity_poly.entity_id
_entity_poly.type
_entity_poly.pdbx_seq_one_letter_code
_entity_poly.pdbx_strand_id
1 'polypeptide(L)'
;MAARLTATALAPIRTASHSLCVGRQLRNPLSRDQQIRGIAHSYLLKVSEGEKRWKERAKQIQDGELRHVWDILDERGYIKDVAGDPDRIKEIMRVKRIGAYVGIDPTADSMHVGHMLALMPLFWLWFHGHPAVTLIGGATARIGDPSGRLTSRQQLSNADISKNITKLHYQLTKLWHNVIQMRIKYGYSDDWAAKRHLLNNNMWLGGLTTYDFIKRLARHTRIGPMLSRDTVKRKMSEGDGMSLGEFMYPLMQGWDFWHMYSKINIQMQIGGSDQYGNIVAGIDALKTIRETEEAPYARMETGWQHEPVGFTVPLLTDSAGNKLGKSEGNAIWLDEFKTSAFDLYGYFMCRPDEEVEKLLKLFTFLPMDKIESVMEQHKADPTKRIAQHNLAFEFVSLIHGSQKALVEAQQHQYRFGGQLPHITKEPEPSSGLISANTRPRSDIRLPRSVMQLSPARLLFAAGLAPTAVEGQRLVKQQGAYVAAQPGQKRGLVPGNLNWTPMKMWYPEETAKFLLDDRMLILRKGKHNVRIIELMDDDEWKASGQTYPGEPYTGQVRRMKQEIIAQAAERGETMTMTQVNKMLKKKGREARLKVANNPEIEMPSKLEMRERAKQTRMHKDEEKAEKRAGKPKDGEDFGW
;
A
#
# COMPACT_ATOMS: atom_id res chain seq x y z
N MET A 1 -6.98 47.14 73.63
CA MET A 1 -6.85 46.11 74.70
C MET A 1 -6.29 44.87 74.00
N ALA A 2 -5.12 44.32 74.33
CA ALA A 2 -4.74 43.66 75.61
C ALA A 2 -5.65 42.45 75.88
N ALA A 3 -5.18 41.22 76.13
CA ALA A 3 -3.83 40.64 76.13
C ALA A 3 -3.95 39.09 75.89
N ARG A 4 -2.91 38.32 75.53
CA ARG A 4 -2.09 37.47 76.43
C ARG A 4 -2.74 37.18 77.81
N LEU A 5 -2.70 35.98 78.40
CA LEU A 5 -1.99 34.72 78.13
C LEU A 5 -2.62 33.62 79.02
N THR A 6 -2.54 32.35 78.65
CA THR A 6 -2.14 31.23 79.55
C THR A 6 -2.05 29.93 78.77
N ALA A 7 -1.01 29.13 79.05
CA ALA A 7 -0.96 27.73 78.69
C ALA A 7 -0.49 26.94 79.93
N THR A 8 -1.02 25.76 80.14
CA THR A 8 -0.54 24.78 81.13
C THR A 8 -0.37 23.44 80.44
N ALA A 9 0.84 22.88 80.50
CA ALA A 9 1.20 21.63 79.87
C ALA A 9 1.78 20.67 80.91
N LEU A 10 1.50 19.37 80.76
CA LEU A 10 2.21 18.29 81.43
C LEU A 10 2.48 17.15 80.45
N ALA A 11 3.64 16.52 80.65
CA ALA A 11 4.29 15.46 79.86
C ALA A 11 5.39 14.86 80.80
N PRO A 12 6.22 13.87 80.43
CA PRO A 12 6.27 13.02 79.22
C PRO A 12 5.54 11.66 79.50
N ILE A 13 5.91 10.41 79.15
CA ILE A 13 7.10 9.72 78.60
C ILE A 13 6.69 8.72 77.51
N ARG A 14 7.65 8.42 76.62
CA ARG A 14 7.59 7.52 75.46
C ARG A 14 7.86 6.05 75.83
N THR A 15 7.31 5.13 75.04
CA THR A 15 8.11 4.05 74.42
C THR A 15 7.96 4.14 72.90
N ALA A 16 8.88 3.56 72.12
CA ALA A 16 8.99 3.86 70.69
C ALA A 16 9.21 2.62 69.81
N SER A 17 8.52 2.58 68.68
CA SER A 17 8.87 1.76 67.51
C SER A 17 8.34 2.43 66.23
N HIS A 18 9.17 2.48 65.19
CA HIS A 18 8.83 3.02 63.86
C HIS A 18 7.82 2.08 63.13
N SER A 19 7.16 2.43 62.03
CA SER A 19 7.43 3.46 61.00
C SER A 19 6.15 3.86 60.24
N LEU A 20 6.09 5.10 59.72
CA LEU A 20 5.56 5.51 58.39
C LEU A 20 5.22 7.01 58.37
N CYS A 21 6.12 7.84 57.83
CA CYS A 21 5.90 9.29 57.75
C CYS A 21 5.05 9.67 56.53
N VAL A 22 3.85 10.21 56.75
CA VAL A 22 3.05 10.87 55.69
C VAL A 22 3.64 12.25 55.39
N GLY A 23 4.42 12.34 54.31
CA GLY A 23 5.08 13.57 53.88
C GLY A 23 4.10 14.58 53.25
N ARG A 24 3.82 15.70 53.95
CA ARG A 24 3.16 16.87 53.35
C ARG A 24 3.99 17.40 52.17
N GLN A 25 3.39 17.50 50.99
CA GLN A 25 3.83 18.45 49.96
C GLN A 25 2.93 19.68 49.98
N LEU A 26 3.52 20.84 50.27
CA LEU A 26 2.87 22.14 50.10
C LEU A 26 2.71 22.43 48.60
N ARG A 27 1.47 22.62 48.14
CA ARG A 27 1.20 23.01 46.76
C ARG A 27 1.61 24.46 46.54
N ASN A 28 2.69 24.67 45.79
CA ASN A 28 3.07 25.99 45.29
C ASN A 28 2.37 26.23 43.93
N PRO A 29 1.39 27.15 43.82
CA PRO A 29 0.46 27.18 42.69
C PRO A 29 0.96 28.03 41.50
N LEU A 30 2.24 27.95 41.14
CA LEU A 30 2.81 28.82 40.09
C LEU A 30 4.01 28.22 39.29
N SER A 31 3.92 26.95 38.87
CA SER A 31 4.64 26.53 37.66
C SER A 31 3.78 25.65 36.75
N ARG A 32 3.61 26.10 35.50
CA ARG A 32 3.35 25.18 34.38
C ARG A 32 4.71 24.86 33.80
N ASP A 33 5.32 23.78 34.29
CA ASP A 33 6.53 23.22 33.68
C ASP A 33 6.16 22.75 32.27
N GLN A 34 6.36 23.63 31.28
CA GLN A 34 6.45 23.20 29.89
C GLN A 34 7.59 22.21 29.84
N GLN A 35 7.27 20.95 29.54
CA GLN A 35 8.24 19.86 29.56
C GLN A 35 9.16 19.98 28.33
N ILE A 36 10.13 20.90 28.40
CA ILE A 36 11.12 21.16 27.35
C ILE A 36 11.92 19.89 27.15
N ARG A 37 11.55 19.13 26.11
CA ARG A 37 12.27 17.92 25.70
C ARG A 37 13.61 18.35 25.12
N GLY A 38 14.67 18.22 25.91
CA GLY A 38 16.03 18.52 25.47
C GLY A 38 16.35 17.78 24.16
N ILE A 39 16.68 18.53 23.11
CA ILE A 39 17.08 17.95 21.83
C ILE A 39 18.48 17.38 22.01
N ALA A 40 18.68 16.09 21.73
CA ALA A 40 19.97 15.45 21.87
C ALA A 40 21.02 16.13 20.96
N HIS A 41 22.19 16.45 21.51
CA HIS A 41 23.26 17.14 20.77
C HIS A 41 23.71 16.36 19.53
N SER A 42 23.63 15.02 19.57
CA SER A 42 23.88 14.14 18.42
C SER A 42 22.86 14.30 17.29
N TYR A 43 21.61 14.68 17.58
CA TYR A 43 20.63 15.05 16.55
C TYR A 43 20.97 16.39 15.91
N LEU A 44 21.33 17.40 16.71
CA LEU A 44 21.70 18.73 16.21
C LEU A 44 22.96 18.68 15.31
N LEU A 45 23.98 17.91 15.71
CA LEU A 45 25.16 17.64 14.87
C LEU A 45 24.77 16.99 13.54
N LYS A 46 23.95 15.94 13.58
CA LYS A 46 23.48 15.23 12.38
C LYS A 46 22.65 16.13 11.44
N VAL A 47 21.86 17.05 11.98
CA VAL A 47 21.16 18.09 11.21
C VAL A 47 22.17 19.02 10.52
N SER A 48 23.11 19.59 11.28
CA SER A 48 24.14 20.49 10.75
C SER A 48 25.02 19.85 9.67
N GLU A 49 25.40 18.58 9.83
CA GLU A 49 26.09 17.81 8.79
C GLU A 49 25.22 17.63 7.53
N GLY A 50 23.93 17.32 7.69
CA GLY A 50 23.00 17.19 6.57
C GLY A 50 22.79 18.48 5.79
N GLU A 51 22.83 19.63 6.47
CA GLU A 51 22.78 20.96 5.85
C GLU A 51 24.09 21.32 5.13
N LYS A 52 25.25 20.99 5.72
CA LYS A 52 26.56 21.17 5.07
C LYS A 52 26.64 20.37 3.77
N ARG A 53 26.31 19.07 3.81
CA ARG A 53 26.26 18.19 2.63
C ARG A 53 25.26 18.67 1.58
N TRP A 54 24.14 19.29 1.99
CA TRP A 54 23.19 19.87 1.02
C TRP A 54 23.74 21.13 0.36
N LYS A 55 24.43 22.01 1.10
CA LYS A 55 25.08 23.21 0.54
C LYS A 55 26.24 22.85 -0.40
N GLU A 56 27.02 21.83 -0.05
CA GLU A 56 28.06 21.25 -0.90
C GLU A 56 27.46 20.72 -2.21
N ARG A 57 26.45 19.85 -2.14
CA ARG A 57 25.68 19.39 -3.31
C ARG A 57 25.09 20.55 -4.12
N ALA A 58 24.56 21.59 -3.48
CA ALA A 58 24.01 22.76 -4.15
C ALA A 58 25.06 23.55 -4.95
N LYS A 59 26.32 23.51 -4.51
CA LYS A 59 27.49 24.05 -5.23
C LYS A 59 27.88 23.12 -6.39
N GLN A 60 28.00 21.82 -6.17
CA GLN A 60 28.31 20.84 -7.24
C GLN A 60 27.33 20.88 -8.41
N ILE A 61 26.05 21.13 -8.13
CA ILE A 61 25.01 21.32 -9.15
C ILE A 61 25.21 22.63 -9.93
N GLN A 62 25.64 23.70 -9.26
CA GLN A 62 25.94 25.00 -9.87
C GLN A 62 27.24 24.98 -10.70
N ASP A 63 28.22 24.19 -10.26
CA ASP A 63 29.49 23.97 -10.96
C ASP A 63 29.36 22.94 -12.12
N GLY A 64 28.19 22.32 -12.29
CA GLY A 64 27.88 21.36 -13.35
C GLY A 64 28.32 19.91 -13.10
N GLU A 65 28.94 19.61 -11.95
CA GLU A 65 29.43 18.27 -11.58
C GLU A 65 28.30 17.24 -11.36
N LEU A 66 27.10 17.70 -10.97
CA LEU A 66 25.99 16.83 -10.57
C LEU A 66 24.66 17.29 -11.20
N ARG A 67 23.98 16.40 -11.94
CA ARG A 67 22.68 16.70 -12.58
C ARG A 67 21.61 17.09 -11.54
N HIS A 68 20.91 18.20 -11.76
CA HIS A 68 19.82 18.61 -10.89
C HIS A 68 18.59 17.69 -11.04
N VAL A 69 17.85 17.48 -9.95
CA VAL A 69 16.75 16.48 -9.92
C VAL A 69 15.61 16.86 -10.85
N TRP A 70 15.33 18.17 -10.97
CA TRP A 70 14.31 18.67 -11.90
C TRP A 70 14.62 18.27 -13.34
N ASP A 71 15.88 18.34 -13.75
CA ASP A 71 16.27 18.03 -15.14
C ASP A 71 16.16 16.52 -15.40
N ILE A 72 16.39 15.67 -14.39
CA ILE A 72 16.12 14.21 -14.46
C ILE A 72 14.61 13.93 -14.57
N LEU A 73 13.76 14.78 -13.98
CA LEU A 73 12.30 14.66 -14.14
C LEU A 73 11.83 15.13 -15.52
N ASP A 74 12.48 16.16 -16.07
CA ASP A 74 12.18 16.77 -17.37
C ASP A 74 12.64 15.86 -18.54
N GLU A 75 13.87 15.35 -18.47
CA GLU A 75 14.48 14.36 -19.39
C GLU A 75 13.65 13.08 -19.52
N ARG A 76 12.89 12.72 -18.47
CA ARG A 76 11.97 11.57 -18.45
C ARG A 76 10.54 11.91 -18.87
N GLY A 77 10.21 13.19 -19.04
CA GLY A 77 8.88 13.68 -19.40
C GLY A 77 7.85 13.62 -18.28
N TYR A 78 8.25 13.75 -17.00
CA TYR A 78 7.30 13.83 -15.88
C TYR A 78 6.69 15.22 -15.69
N ILE A 79 7.23 16.27 -16.30
CA ILE A 79 6.74 17.64 -16.13
C ILE A 79 5.85 18.01 -17.32
N LYS A 80 4.64 18.52 -17.04
CA LYS A 80 3.73 19.08 -18.06
C LYS A 80 3.35 20.53 -17.74
N ASP A 81 2.53 20.74 -16.71
CA ASP A 81 2.05 22.08 -16.33
C ASP A 81 2.68 22.46 -14.98
N VAL A 82 3.38 23.59 -14.93
CA VAL A 82 4.09 24.05 -13.72
C VAL A 82 3.29 25.16 -13.03
N ALA A 83 2.95 24.95 -11.77
CA ALA A 83 2.26 25.92 -10.93
C ALA A 83 3.30 26.75 -10.15
N GLY A 84 3.93 27.68 -10.86
CA GLY A 84 5.02 28.54 -10.38
C GLY A 84 5.98 28.92 -11.51
N ASP A 85 7.06 29.59 -11.17
CA ASP A 85 8.18 29.89 -12.07
C ASP A 85 9.14 28.68 -12.08
N PRO A 86 9.37 28.01 -13.23
CA PRO A 86 10.21 26.81 -13.30
C PRO A 86 11.66 27.03 -12.84
N ASP A 87 12.30 28.13 -13.22
CA ASP A 87 13.71 28.37 -12.90
C ASP A 87 13.88 28.71 -11.42
N ARG A 88 12.92 29.46 -10.87
CA ARG A 88 12.79 29.69 -9.43
C ARG A 88 12.55 28.37 -8.68
N ILE A 89 11.77 27.43 -9.22
CA ILE A 89 11.62 26.09 -8.62
C ILE A 89 12.93 25.30 -8.65
N LYS A 90 13.69 25.34 -9.77
CA LYS A 90 15.02 24.71 -9.83
C LYS A 90 15.95 25.29 -8.75
N GLU A 91 16.02 26.61 -8.65
CA GLU A 91 16.88 27.30 -7.68
C GLU A 91 16.45 27.01 -6.23
N ILE A 92 15.14 27.02 -5.92
CA ILE A 92 14.61 26.60 -4.61
C ILE A 92 15.06 25.17 -4.28
N MET A 93 14.90 24.21 -5.20
CA MET A 93 15.30 22.81 -5.00
C MET A 93 16.82 22.63 -4.83
N ARG A 94 17.62 23.48 -5.47
CA ARG A 94 19.08 23.50 -5.33
C ARG A 94 19.47 24.01 -3.95
N VAL A 95 19.10 25.25 -3.58
CA VAL A 95 19.56 25.87 -2.32
C VAL A 95 18.91 25.26 -1.08
N LYS A 96 17.69 24.73 -1.19
CA LYS A 96 16.85 24.31 -0.07
C LYS A 96 16.25 22.93 -0.27
N ARG A 97 16.38 22.08 0.74
CA ARG A 97 15.80 20.73 0.75
C ARG A 97 14.29 20.78 0.99
N ILE A 98 13.53 21.15 -0.05
CA ILE A 98 12.07 21.08 -0.04
C ILE A 98 11.59 19.63 -0.09
N GLY A 99 10.45 19.33 0.55
CA GLY A 99 9.74 18.06 0.39
C GLY A 99 8.52 18.17 -0.51
N ALA A 100 8.11 17.04 -1.09
CA ALA A 100 6.99 16.94 -2.02
C ALA A 100 5.88 15.97 -1.56
N TYR A 101 4.66 16.13 -2.09
CA TYR A 101 3.57 15.17 -1.86
C TYR A 101 2.74 14.84 -3.10
N VAL A 102 2.12 13.66 -3.05
CA VAL A 102 1.07 13.20 -3.98
C VAL A 102 -0.17 12.81 -3.15
N GLY A 103 -1.33 13.35 -3.52
CA GLY A 103 -2.62 12.98 -2.95
C GLY A 103 -3.30 11.87 -3.77
N ILE A 104 -3.87 10.87 -3.08
CA ILE A 104 -4.63 9.77 -3.69
C ILE A 104 -5.97 9.62 -2.97
N ASP A 105 -7.04 9.85 -3.71
CA ASP A 105 -8.42 9.84 -3.22
C ASP A 105 -8.98 8.39 -3.28
N PRO A 106 -9.37 7.75 -2.15
CA PRO A 106 -9.80 6.33 -2.06
C PRO A 106 -11.16 6.01 -2.72
N THR A 107 -11.27 6.32 -4.01
CA THR A 107 -12.44 6.12 -4.88
C THR A 107 -12.72 4.66 -5.25
N ALA A 108 -11.70 3.81 -5.17
CA ALA A 108 -11.78 2.38 -5.39
C ALA A 108 -10.93 1.64 -4.34
N ASP A 109 -11.12 0.34 -4.24
CA ASP A 109 -10.43 -0.51 -3.26
C ASP A 109 -8.98 -0.86 -3.65
N SER A 110 -8.52 -0.39 -4.82
CA SER A 110 -7.13 -0.53 -5.27
C SER A 110 -6.74 0.69 -6.12
N MET A 111 -5.45 1.04 -6.11
CA MET A 111 -4.85 1.86 -7.16
C MET A 111 -4.79 1.09 -8.50
N HIS A 112 -4.56 1.82 -9.58
CA HIS A 112 -4.37 1.31 -10.94
C HIS A 112 -3.13 1.95 -11.58
N VAL A 113 -2.61 1.42 -12.69
CA VAL A 113 -1.34 1.86 -13.33
C VAL A 113 -1.22 3.40 -13.45
N GLY A 114 -2.28 4.10 -13.90
CA GLY A 114 -2.26 5.57 -13.99
C GLY A 114 -1.92 6.34 -12.69
N HIS A 115 -2.15 5.77 -11.50
CA HIS A 115 -1.72 6.39 -10.23
C HIS A 115 -0.19 6.40 -10.06
N MET A 116 0.50 5.42 -10.64
CA MET A 116 1.97 5.33 -10.54
C MET A 116 2.66 6.51 -11.20
N LEU A 117 2.06 7.10 -12.23
CA LEU A 117 2.69 8.17 -13.00
C LEU A 117 2.97 9.43 -12.15
N ALA A 118 2.09 9.75 -11.19
CA ALA A 118 2.32 10.82 -10.22
C ALA A 118 3.23 10.39 -9.06
N LEU A 119 3.24 9.10 -8.70
CA LEU A 119 4.09 8.56 -7.63
C LEU A 119 5.57 8.39 -8.05
N MET A 120 5.85 8.09 -9.31
CA MET A 120 7.22 7.92 -9.82
C MET A 120 8.11 9.16 -9.62
N PRO A 121 7.72 10.40 -9.98
CA PRO A 121 8.55 11.57 -9.69
C PRO A 121 8.70 11.85 -8.19
N LEU A 122 7.70 11.50 -7.36
CA LEU A 122 7.81 11.56 -5.90
C LEU A 122 8.87 10.57 -5.36
N PHE A 123 8.99 9.38 -5.97
CA PHE A 123 10.03 8.42 -5.64
C PHE A 123 11.43 8.86 -6.14
N TRP A 124 11.51 9.49 -7.31
CA TRP A 124 12.76 10.11 -7.79
C TRP A 124 13.26 11.22 -6.87
N LEU A 125 12.37 12.13 -6.44
CA LEU A 125 12.70 13.14 -5.43
C LEU A 125 13.22 12.50 -4.13
N TRP A 126 12.59 11.40 -3.68
CA TRP A 126 13.05 10.65 -2.51
C TRP A 126 14.44 10.01 -2.70
N PHE A 127 14.73 9.45 -3.88
CA PHE A 127 16.05 8.88 -4.20
C PHE A 127 17.16 9.92 -4.13
N HIS A 128 16.88 11.17 -4.57
CA HIS A 128 17.81 12.30 -4.53
C HIS A 128 17.75 13.12 -3.22
N GLY A 129 17.20 12.56 -2.13
CA GLY A 129 17.34 13.11 -0.77
C GLY A 129 16.18 14.00 -0.29
N HIS A 130 15.15 14.24 -1.09
CA HIS A 130 14.02 15.08 -0.68
C HIS A 130 13.04 14.30 0.23
N PRO A 131 12.39 14.96 1.22
CA PRO A 131 11.24 14.39 1.92
C PRO A 131 10.07 14.11 0.95
N ALA A 132 9.38 12.99 1.15
CA ALA A 132 8.31 12.54 0.25
C ALA A 132 7.07 12.07 1.02
N VAL A 133 5.88 12.51 0.59
CA VAL A 133 4.61 12.19 1.27
C VAL A 133 3.59 11.62 0.30
N THR A 134 3.11 10.41 0.60
CA THR A 134 1.90 9.85 0.00
C THR A 134 0.72 10.13 0.93
N LEU A 135 -0.25 10.93 0.48
CA LEU A 135 -1.42 11.32 1.25
C LEU A 135 -2.67 10.55 0.78
N ILE A 136 -3.36 9.87 1.70
CA ILE A 136 -4.66 9.25 1.44
C ILE A 136 -5.77 10.25 1.73
N GLY A 137 -6.66 10.46 0.75
CA GLY A 137 -7.81 11.36 0.81
C GLY A 137 -8.99 10.86 1.66
N GLY A 138 -8.76 10.39 2.89
CA GLY A 138 -9.77 9.71 3.70
C GLY A 138 -10.97 10.56 4.17
N ALA A 139 -10.86 11.89 4.07
CA ALA A 139 -11.96 12.82 4.22
C ALA A 139 -12.42 13.40 2.85
N THR A 140 -11.48 13.77 1.97
CA THR A 140 -11.77 14.34 0.64
C THR A 140 -12.62 13.41 -0.24
N ALA A 141 -12.42 12.09 -0.18
CA ALA A 141 -13.18 11.14 -0.98
C ALA A 141 -14.67 11.00 -0.59
N ARG A 142 -15.11 11.52 0.57
CA ARG A 142 -16.54 11.62 0.92
C ARG A 142 -17.26 12.76 0.20
N ILE A 143 -16.51 13.77 -0.22
CA ILE A 143 -16.98 14.91 -1.00
C ILE A 143 -16.81 14.59 -2.48
N GLY A 144 -15.60 14.15 -2.83
CA GLY A 144 -15.19 13.77 -4.17
C GLY A 144 -14.71 14.96 -5.01
N ASP A 145 -13.53 14.82 -5.62
CA ASP A 145 -13.04 15.79 -6.60
C ASP A 145 -13.95 15.82 -7.85
N PRO A 146 -14.52 16.99 -8.22
CA PRO A 146 -15.31 17.17 -9.45
C PRO A 146 -14.43 17.30 -10.70
N SER A 147 -13.11 17.44 -10.57
CA SER A 147 -12.23 17.77 -11.71
C SER A 147 -12.31 16.73 -12.84
N GLY A 148 -12.49 17.23 -14.06
CA GLY A 148 -12.58 16.40 -15.27
C GLY A 148 -13.85 15.53 -15.38
N ARG A 149 -14.94 15.87 -14.67
CA ARG A 149 -16.22 15.14 -14.72
C ARG A 149 -17.40 16.09 -14.91
N LEU A 150 -18.40 15.65 -15.67
CA LEU A 150 -19.67 16.36 -15.87
C LEU A 150 -20.79 15.89 -14.92
N THR A 151 -20.64 14.73 -14.29
CA THR A 151 -21.59 14.16 -13.35
C THR A 151 -21.00 14.03 -11.95
N SER A 152 -21.84 14.19 -10.92
CA SER A 152 -21.48 13.97 -9.51
C SER A 152 -21.11 12.51 -9.25
N ARG A 153 -20.25 12.29 -8.24
CA ARG A 153 -19.92 10.93 -7.82
C ARG A 153 -21.09 10.30 -7.07
N GLN A 154 -21.36 9.01 -7.32
CA GLN A 154 -22.17 8.21 -6.41
C GLN A 154 -21.53 8.20 -5.03
N GLN A 155 -22.32 8.43 -3.99
CA GLN A 155 -21.84 8.43 -2.61
C GLN A 155 -21.50 6.99 -2.18
N LEU A 156 -20.23 6.75 -1.84
CA LEU A 156 -19.78 5.49 -1.27
C LEU A 156 -20.16 5.41 0.21
N SER A 157 -20.48 4.21 0.73
CA SER A 157 -20.80 4.05 2.16
C SER A 157 -19.56 4.26 3.04
N ASN A 158 -19.75 4.55 4.33
CA ASN A 158 -18.64 4.75 5.25
C ASN A 158 -17.79 3.47 5.40
N ALA A 159 -18.44 2.31 5.31
CA ALA A 159 -17.79 1.01 5.24
C ALA A 159 -16.94 0.85 3.97
N ASP A 160 -17.47 1.19 2.78
CA ASP A 160 -16.72 1.11 1.51
C ASP A 160 -15.51 2.06 1.51
N ILE A 161 -15.68 3.30 1.96
CA ILE A 161 -14.58 4.27 2.07
C ILE A 161 -13.52 3.77 3.06
N SER A 162 -13.93 3.17 4.18
CA SER A 162 -13.00 2.58 5.16
C SER A 162 -12.27 1.35 4.62
N LYS A 163 -12.95 0.51 3.83
CA LYS A 163 -12.37 -0.63 3.08
C LYS A 163 -11.33 -0.14 2.06
N ASN A 164 -11.66 0.88 1.28
CA ASN A 164 -10.77 1.49 0.29
C ASN A 164 -9.53 2.10 0.95
N ILE A 165 -9.70 2.95 1.97
CA ILE A 165 -8.59 3.53 2.76
C ILE A 165 -7.68 2.43 3.32
N THR A 166 -8.26 1.34 3.83
CA THR A 166 -7.49 0.22 4.37
C THR A 166 -6.66 -0.46 3.29
N LYS A 167 -7.27 -0.89 2.17
CA LYS A 167 -6.53 -1.53 1.08
C LYS A 167 -5.45 -0.62 0.50
N LEU A 168 -5.76 0.64 0.20
CA LEU A 168 -4.78 1.62 -0.32
C LEU A 168 -3.63 1.87 0.66
N HIS A 169 -3.89 1.95 1.97
CA HIS A 169 -2.84 2.09 2.98
C HIS A 169 -1.86 0.91 2.96
N TYR A 170 -2.36 -0.32 2.85
CA TYR A 170 -1.49 -1.51 2.77
C TYR A 170 -0.79 -1.65 1.41
N GLN A 171 -1.45 -1.24 0.31
CA GLN A 171 -0.86 -1.23 -1.03
C GLN A 171 0.27 -0.19 -1.16
N LEU A 172 0.04 1.05 -0.71
CA LEU A 172 1.09 2.09 -0.60
C LEU A 172 2.20 1.67 0.37
N THR A 173 1.87 1.02 1.48
CA THR A 173 2.88 0.47 2.40
C THR A 173 3.75 -0.58 1.70
N LYS A 174 3.16 -1.54 0.97
CA LYS A 174 3.93 -2.54 0.20
C LYS A 174 4.80 -1.87 -0.87
N LEU A 175 4.22 -0.96 -1.65
CA LEU A 175 4.92 -0.21 -2.69
C LEU A 175 6.15 0.52 -2.13
N TRP A 176 6.03 1.24 -1.01
CA TRP A 176 7.16 1.89 -0.37
C TRP A 176 8.27 0.92 0.09
N HIS A 177 7.96 -0.34 0.45
CA HIS A 177 9.01 -1.32 0.74
C HIS A 177 9.75 -1.75 -0.54
N ASN A 178 9.03 -1.94 -1.65
CA ASN A 178 9.64 -2.26 -2.94
C ASN A 178 10.48 -1.10 -3.49
N VAL A 179 10.01 0.16 -3.34
CA VAL A 179 10.75 1.38 -3.69
C VAL A 179 12.09 1.47 -2.94
N ILE A 180 12.16 1.07 -1.67
CA ILE A 180 13.43 0.95 -0.92
C ILE A 180 14.35 -0.10 -1.56
N GLN A 181 13.82 -1.25 -1.97
CA GLN A 181 14.64 -2.28 -2.64
C GLN A 181 15.15 -1.80 -4.01
N MET A 182 14.36 -1.04 -4.76
CA MET A 182 14.80 -0.40 -6.01
C MET A 182 15.91 0.62 -5.75
N ARG A 183 15.79 1.47 -4.71
CA ARG A 183 16.84 2.44 -4.32
C ARG A 183 18.18 1.76 -4.06
N ILE A 184 18.17 0.63 -3.34
CA ILE A 184 19.35 -0.19 -3.06
C ILE A 184 19.89 -0.84 -4.34
N LYS A 185 19.02 -1.43 -5.17
CA LYS A 185 19.38 -2.05 -6.47
C LYS A 185 20.13 -1.08 -7.39
N TYR A 186 19.72 0.19 -7.44
CA TYR A 186 20.33 1.22 -8.28
C TYR A 186 21.37 2.08 -7.54
N GLY A 187 21.88 1.64 -6.38
CA GLY A 187 23.06 2.23 -5.72
C GLY A 187 22.85 3.58 -5.04
N TYR A 188 21.62 4.07 -4.90
CA TYR A 188 21.34 5.36 -4.28
C TYR A 188 21.57 5.30 -2.75
N SER A 189 22.52 6.11 -2.28
CA SER A 189 22.92 6.19 -0.87
C SER A 189 21.80 6.68 0.05
N ASP A 190 21.82 6.26 1.33
CA ASP A 190 20.81 6.68 2.29
C ASP A 190 21.04 8.10 2.84
N ASP A 191 19.95 8.82 3.10
CA ASP A 191 19.98 10.19 3.64
C ASP A 191 18.90 10.32 4.72
N TRP A 192 19.31 10.76 5.90
CA TRP A 192 18.47 10.86 7.10
C TRP A 192 17.32 11.87 6.99
N ALA A 193 17.43 12.85 6.08
CA ALA A 193 16.42 13.86 5.82
C ALA A 193 15.49 13.47 4.66
N ALA A 194 15.81 12.41 3.89
CA ALA A 194 14.90 11.79 2.93
C ALA A 194 13.79 11.00 3.65
N LYS A 195 12.96 11.70 4.42
CA LYS A 195 11.88 11.10 5.21
C LYS A 195 10.68 10.81 4.31
N ARG A 196 10.21 9.56 4.33
CA ARG A 196 8.96 9.15 3.68
C ARG A 196 7.80 9.11 4.68
N HIS A 197 6.65 9.67 4.33
CA HIS A 197 5.44 9.63 5.15
C HIS A 197 4.24 9.09 4.36
N LEU A 198 3.44 8.25 5.02
CA LEU A 198 2.13 7.81 4.56
C LEU A 198 1.08 8.40 5.50
N LEU A 199 0.39 9.45 5.03
CA LEU A 199 -0.56 10.24 5.82
C LEU A 199 -2.00 10.02 5.35
N ASN A 200 -2.96 10.51 6.12
CA ASN A 200 -4.37 10.53 5.76
C ASN A 200 -5.00 11.84 6.25
N ASN A 201 -5.66 12.59 5.36
CA ASN A 201 -6.15 13.93 5.69
C ASN A 201 -7.28 13.94 6.74
N ASN A 202 -7.95 12.82 6.96
CA ASN A 202 -8.91 12.63 8.05
C ASN A 202 -8.26 12.75 9.46
N MET A 203 -6.92 12.74 9.55
CA MET A 203 -6.19 13.05 10.80
C MET A 203 -6.32 14.52 11.24
N TRP A 204 -6.58 15.45 10.32
CA TRP A 204 -6.77 16.87 10.64
C TRP A 204 -8.13 17.41 10.18
N LEU A 205 -8.60 17.05 8.98
CA LEU A 205 -9.93 17.45 8.48
C LEU A 205 -11.06 16.86 9.35
N GLY A 206 -10.87 15.66 9.91
CA GLY A 206 -11.87 15.01 10.79
C GLY A 206 -12.06 15.68 12.16
N GLY A 207 -11.22 16.65 12.52
CA GLY A 207 -11.34 17.48 13.74
C GLY A 207 -11.35 18.99 13.45
N LEU A 208 -11.45 19.38 12.17
CA LEU A 208 -11.43 20.78 11.76
C LEU A 208 -12.80 21.42 12.02
N THR A 209 -12.85 22.48 12.82
CA THR A 209 -14.09 23.23 13.02
C THR A 209 -14.40 24.09 11.79
N THR A 210 -15.69 24.22 11.46
CA THR A 210 -16.15 25.13 10.41
C THR A 210 -15.74 26.58 10.70
N TYR A 211 -15.67 26.96 11.98
CA TYR A 211 -15.20 28.28 12.41
C TYR A 211 -13.73 28.52 12.04
N ASP A 212 -12.82 27.57 12.34
CA ASP A 212 -11.40 27.69 12.01
C ASP A 212 -11.17 27.74 10.50
N PHE A 213 -11.88 26.92 9.74
CA PHE A 213 -11.82 26.91 8.27
C PHE A 213 -12.30 28.24 7.67
N ILE A 214 -13.43 28.78 8.15
CA ILE A 214 -13.94 30.08 7.71
C ILE A 214 -12.99 31.21 8.12
N LYS A 215 -12.49 31.21 9.36
CA LYS A 215 -11.59 32.26 9.86
C LYS A 215 -10.28 32.29 9.09
N ARG A 216 -9.64 31.15 8.87
CA ARG A 216 -8.29 31.07 8.29
C ARG A 216 -8.30 31.15 6.76
N LEU A 217 -9.28 30.54 6.10
CA LEU A 217 -9.31 30.42 4.64
C LEU A 217 -10.55 31.11 4.03
N ALA A 218 -11.75 30.61 4.31
CA ALA A 218 -12.91 30.93 3.46
C ALA A 218 -13.34 32.41 3.47
N ARG A 219 -13.09 33.17 4.56
CA ARG A 219 -13.37 34.62 4.60
C ARG A 219 -12.46 35.46 3.69
N HIS A 220 -11.33 34.91 3.26
CA HIS A 220 -10.32 35.57 2.44
C HIS A 220 -10.35 35.09 0.98
N THR A 221 -10.76 33.85 0.74
CA THR A 221 -11.02 33.31 -0.61
C THR A 221 -12.15 34.09 -1.31
N ARG A 222 -11.98 34.40 -2.60
CA ARG A 222 -13.03 35.04 -3.41
C ARG A 222 -13.72 34.02 -4.32
N ILE A 223 -15.05 34.07 -4.34
CA ILE A 223 -15.91 33.15 -5.11
C ILE A 223 -15.76 33.34 -6.63
N GLY A 224 -15.59 34.58 -7.12
CA GLY A 224 -15.46 34.87 -8.55
C GLY A 224 -14.36 34.05 -9.26
N PRO A 225 -13.09 34.10 -8.80
CA PRO A 225 -12.00 33.28 -9.33
C PRO A 225 -12.17 31.75 -9.17
N MET A 226 -13.11 31.28 -8.34
CA MET A 226 -13.48 29.86 -8.26
C MET A 226 -14.52 29.51 -9.33
N LEU A 227 -15.56 30.33 -9.49
CA LEU A 227 -16.59 30.18 -10.53
C LEU A 227 -16.03 30.34 -11.95
N SER A 228 -14.99 31.15 -12.14
CA SER A 228 -14.37 31.38 -13.46
C SER A 228 -13.54 30.20 -13.96
N ARG A 229 -13.37 29.12 -13.19
CA ARG A 229 -12.59 27.93 -13.57
C ARG A 229 -13.37 27.05 -14.55
N ASP A 230 -12.69 26.52 -15.56
CA ASP A 230 -13.38 25.78 -16.62
C ASP A 230 -13.95 24.43 -16.15
N THR A 231 -13.38 23.80 -15.12
CA THR A 231 -13.99 22.63 -14.46
C THR A 231 -15.32 22.97 -13.77
N VAL A 232 -15.44 24.17 -13.19
CA VAL A 232 -16.65 24.65 -12.52
C VAL A 232 -17.68 25.09 -13.57
N LYS A 233 -17.29 25.95 -14.51
CA LYS A 233 -18.13 26.38 -15.64
C LYS A 233 -18.76 25.18 -16.35
N ARG A 234 -17.95 24.24 -16.85
CA ARG A 234 -18.43 23.11 -17.66
C ARG A 234 -19.36 22.19 -16.87
N LYS A 235 -19.06 21.89 -15.60
CA LYS A 235 -19.99 21.10 -14.77
C LYS A 235 -21.30 21.87 -14.46
N MET A 236 -21.27 23.20 -14.40
CA MET A 236 -22.48 24.03 -14.24
C MET A 236 -23.29 24.22 -15.54
N SER A 237 -22.68 24.12 -16.73
CA SER A 237 -23.36 24.37 -18.01
C SER A 237 -23.64 23.11 -18.86
N GLU A 238 -22.82 22.07 -18.74
CA GLU A 238 -22.90 20.81 -19.50
C GLU A 238 -23.24 19.60 -18.59
N GLY A 239 -23.28 19.81 -17.27
CA GLY A 239 -23.33 18.75 -16.26
C GLY A 239 -24.57 18.81 -15.36
N ASP A 240 -24.51 18.09 -14.23
CA ASP A 240 -25.59 17.98 -13.25
C ASP A 240 -25.66 19.14 -12.23
N GLY A 241 -25.08 20.30 -12.57
CA GLY A 241 -24.84 21.40 -11.63
C GLY A 241 -23.67 21.07 -10.69
N MET A 242 -23.37 21.92 -9.70
CA MET A 242 -22.29 21.65 -8.73
C MET A 242 -22.78 21.81 -7.29
N SER A 243 -22.50 20.82 -6.44
CA SER A 243 -22.81 20.89 -5.02
C SER A 243 -21.84 21.81 -4.27
N LEU A 244 -22.29 22.42 -3.16
CA LEU A 244 -21.42 23.24 -2.32
C LEU A 244 -20.21 22.45 -1.78
N GLY A 245 -20.37 21.16 -1.52
CA GLY A 245 -19.27 20.27 -1.12
C GLY A 245 -18.19 20.18 -2.20
N GLU A 246 -18.57 19.84 -3.43
CA GLU A 246 -17.64 19.79 -4.57
C GLU A 246 -16.99 21.15 -4.87
N PHE A 247 -17.75 22.24 -4.74
CA PHE A 247 -17.21 23.59 -4.90
C PHE A 247 -16.17 23.96 -3.83
N MET A 248 -16.32 23.45 -2.61
CA MET A 248 -15.35 23.62 -1.51
C MET A 248 -14.17 22.64 -1.57
N TYR A 249 -14.24 21.57 -2.39
CA TYR A 249 -13.20 20.54 -2.47
C TYR A 249 -11.78 21.08 -2.68
N PRO A 250 -11.52 22.03 -3.62
CA PRO A 250 -10.16 22.54 -3.85
C PRO A 250 -9.59 23.31 -2.64
N LEU A 251 -10.47 23.90 -1.81
CA LEU A 251 -10.07 24.60 -0.58
C LEU A 251 -9.68 23.63 0.53
N MET A 252 -10.31 22.46 0.60
CA MET A 252 -9.93 21.39 1.52
C MET A 252 -8.61 20.72 1.09
N GLN A 253 -8.39 20.53 -0.21
CA GLN A 253 -7.09 20.10 -0.74
C GLN A 253 -5.99 21.14 -0.48
N GLY A 254 -6.31 22.43 -0.51
CA GLY A 254 -5.40 23.50 -0.08
C GLY A 254 -5.11 23.53 1.42
N TRP A 255 -6.09 23.16 2.24
CA TRP A 255 -5.88 22.97 3.68
C TRP A 255 -4.91 21.81 3.97
N ASP A 256 -4.98 20.73 3.20
CA ASP A 256 -4.02 19.62 3.28
C ASP A 256 -2.59 20.09 2.97
N PHE A 257 -2.40 20.88 1.90
CA PHE A 257 -1.11 21.48 1.57
C PHE A 257 -0.61 22.36 2.71
N TRP A 258 -1.43 23.30 3.20
CA TRP A 258 -1.08 24.17 4.32
C TRP A 258 -0.68 23.38 5.58
N HIS A 259 -1.43 22.31 5.92
CA HIS A 259 -1.12 21.48 7.08
C HIS A 259 0.24 20.78 6.95
N MET A 260 0.54 20.20 5.77
CA MET A 260 1.82 19.53 5.53
C MET A 260 2.99 20.52 5.42
N TYR A 261 2.78 21.70 4.84
CA TYR A 261 3.77 22.78 4.84
C TYR A 261 4.12 23.19 6.28
N SER A 262 3.09 23.51 7.10
CA SER A 262 3.25 23.96 8.48
C SER A 262 3.87 22.91 9.41
N LYS A 263 3.58 21.61 9.22
CA LYS A 263 4.00 20.55 10.15
C LYS A 263 5.21 19.73 9.72
N ILE A 264 5.46 19.58 8.42
CA ILE A 264 6.53 18.72 7.88
C ILE A 264 7.30 19.34 6.70
N ASN A 265 7.18 20.66 6.49
CA ASN A 265 7.95 21.43 5.49
C ASN A 265 7.85 20.90 4.05
N ILE A 266 6.66 20.44 3.67
CA ILE A 266 6.33 20.07 2.29
C ILE A 266 5.97 21.35 1.52
N GLN A 267 6.69 21.62 0.44
CA GLN A 267 6.55 22.85 -0.35
C GLN A 267 6.16 22.59 -1.81
N MET A 268 6.16 21.32 -2.24
CA MET A 268 5.81 20.91 -3.60
C MET A 268 4.61 19.96 -3.63
N GLN A 269 3.61 20.25 -4.46
CA GLN A 269 2.52 19.32 -4.78
C GLN A 269 2.71 18.72 -6.18
N ILE A 270 2.49 17.41 -6.31
CA ILE A 270 2.51 16.67 -7.58
C ILE A 270 1.14 16.02 -7.80
N GLY A 271 0.62 16.08 -9.02
CA GLY A 271 -0.65 15.45 -9.40
C GLY A 271 -0.74 15.13 -10.90
N GLY A 272 -1.84 14.52 -11.34
CA GLY A 272 -2.13 14.37 -12.77
C GLY A 272 -2.46 15.70 -13.45
N SER A 273 -2.45 15.75 -14.78
CA SER A 273 -2.80 16.98 -15.54
C SER A 273 -4.24 17.47 -15.28
N ASP A 274 -5.13 16.62 -14.80
CA ASP A 274 -6.48 16.98 -14.34
C ASP A 274 -6.50 17.67 -12.97
N GLN A 275 -5.40 17.61 -12.20
CA GLN A 275 -5.26 18.27 -10.89
C GLN A 275 -4.72 19.69 -10.95
N TYR A 276 -4.34 20.23 -12.12
CA TYR A 276 -3.68 21.55 -12.21
C TYR A 276 -4.45 22.66 -11.47
N GLY A 277 -5.76 22.79 -11.72
CA GLY A 277 -6.61 23.78 -11.05
C GLY A 277 -6.72 23.59 -9.53
N ASN A 278 -6.60 22.35 -9.04
CA ASN A 278 -6.58 22.04 -7.62
C ASN A 278 -5.22 22.34 -6.98
N ILE A 279 -4.11 22.10 -7.69
CA ILE A 279 -2.74 22.46 -7.27
C ILE A 279 -2.64 23.99 -7.10
N VAL A 280 -3.09 24.75 -8.10
CA VAL A 280 -3.13 26.23 -8.02
C VAL A 280 -4.02 26.70 -6.87
N ALA A 281 -5.20 26.09 -6.67
CA ALA A 281 -6.04 26.39 -5.49
C ALA A 281 -5.32 26.16 -4.16
N GLY A 282 -4.52 25.09 -4.04
CA GLY A 282 -3.78 24.78 -2.84
C GLY A 282 -2.63 25.74 -2.55
N ILE A 283 -1.92 26.15 -3.61
CA ILE A 283 -0.89 27.20 -3.58
C ILE A 283 -1.49 28.52 -3.09
N ASP A 284 -2.62 28.95 -3.65
CA ASP A 284 -3.29 30.20 -3.30
C ASP A 284 -3.92 30.17 -1.90
N ALA A 285 -4.50 29.03 -1.50
CA ALA A 285 -5.01 28.82 -0.14
C ALA A 285 -3.88 28.88 0.91
N LEU A 286 -2.72 28.28 0.63
CA LEU A 286 -1.57 28.29 1.52
C LEU A 286 -0.98 29.70 1.65
N LYS A 287 -0.79 30.42 0.53
CA LYS A 287 -0.39 31.84 0.53
C LYS A 287 -1.36 32.69 1.36
N THR A 288 -2.67 32.53 1.12
CA THR A 288 -3.74 33.20 1.86
C THR A 288 -3.58 32.97 3.38
N ILE A 289 -3.54 31.71 3.85
CA ILE A 289 -3.45 31.41 5.29
C ILE A 289 -2.12 31.91 5.89
N ARG A 290 -1.02 31.92 5.13
CA ARG A 290 0.27 32.48 5.57
C ARG A 290 0.19 33.99 5.79
N GLU A 291 -0.43 34.70 4.84
CA GLU A 291 -0.48 36.15 4.81
C GLU A 291 -1.54 36.73 5.76
N THR A 292 -2.57 35.95 6.13
CA THR A 292 -3.64 36.36 7.05
C THR A 292 -3.49 35.83 8.48
N GLU A 293 -2.43 35.10 8.82
CA GLU A 293 -2.23 34.57 10.16
C GLU A 293 -2.02 35.70 11.20
N GLU A 294 -3.06 35.88 12.02
CA GLU A 294 -3.11 36.87 13.11
C GLU A 294 -2.09 36.51 14.22
N ALA A 295 -1.87 35.22 14.49
CA ALA A 295 -1.09 34.76 15.63
C ALA A 295 0.44 34.82 15.34
N PRO A 296 1.24 35.65 16.04
CA PRO A 296 2.65 35.85 15.70
C PRO A 296 3.51 34.58 15.75
N TYR A 297 3.18 33.64 16.64
CA TYR A 297 3.89 32.35 16.79
C TYR A 297 3.54 31.32 15.69
N ALA A 298 2.53 31.60 14.85
CA ALA A 298 2.07 30.72 13.78
C ALA A 298 2.35 31.26 12.37
N ARG A 299 2.78 32.54 12.27
CA ARG A 299 3.22 33.13 11.00
C ARG A 299 4.39 32.33 10.43
N MET A 300 4.33 32.04 9.14
CA MET A 300 5.34 31.30 8.42
C MET A 300 6.16 32.26 7.56
N GLU A 301 7.45 31.97 7.39
CA GLU A 301 8.39 32.82 6.66
C GLU A 301 7.92 33.13 5.23
N THR A 302 8.05 34.41 4.85
CA THR A 302 7.65 34.97 3.56
C THR A 302 8.89 35.32 2.74
N GLY A 303 9.06 34.69 1.59
CA GLY A 303 10.17 34.93 0.67
C GLY A 303 10.19 33.89 -0.44
N TRP A 304 11.03 34.11 -1.47
CA TRP A 304 11.06 33.25 -2.66
C TRP A 304 11.39 31.79 -2.32
N GLN A 305 12.32 31.54 -1.38
CA GLN A 305 12.66 30.21 -0.88
C GLN A 305 11.53 29.52 -0.08
N HIS A 306 10.38 30.18 0.09
CA HIS A 306 9.25 29.73 0.92
C HIS A 306 7.93 29.75 0.14
N GLU A 307 7.98 29.87 -1.18
CA GLU A 307 6.80 29.79 -2.02
C GLU A 307 6.31 28.34 -2.14
N PRO A 308 5.01 28.07 -1.95
CA PRO A 308 4.43 26.78 -2.30
C PRO A 308 4.36 26.66 -3.82
N VAL A 309 4.80 25.52 -4.34
CA VAL A 309 4.94 25.24 -5.77
C VAL A 309 4.31 23.89 -6.12
N GLY A 310 4.16 23.60 -7.41
CA GLY A 310 3.74 22.28 -7.85
C GLY A 310 3.87 22.08 -9.35
N PHE A 311 3.70 20.84 -9.79
CA PHE A 311 3.61 20.52 -11.21
C PHE A 311 2.68 19.33 -11.46
N THR A 312 2.19 19.23 -12.69
CA THR A 312 1.43 18.07 -13.15
C THR A 312 2.30 17.11 -13.96
N VAL A 313 2.01 15.81 -13.81
CA VAL A 313 2.47 14.79 -14.75
C VAL A 313 1.55 14.73 -15.96
N PRO A 314 2.08 14.44 -17.17
CA PRO A 314 1.25 14.35 -18.36
C PRO A 314 0.21 13.24 -18.23
N LEU A 315 -0.94 13.42 -18.89
CA LEU A 315 -1.87 12.32 -19.07
C LEU A 315 -1.27 11.33 -20.08
N LEU A 316 -1.00 10.09 -19.66
CA LEU A 316 -0.70 9.02 -20.61
C LEU A 316 -2.00 8.57 -21.29
N THR A 317 -2.02 8.68 -22.61
CA THR A 317 -2.97 8.04 -23.51
C THR A 317 -2.26 6.96 -24.34
N ASP A 318 -3.00 5.96 -24.81
CA ASP A 318 -2.54 5.10 -25.90
C ASP A 318 -2.63 5.80 -27.27
N SER A 319 -2.15 5.13 -28.32
CA SER A 319 -2.25 5.60 -29.71
C SER A 319 -3.69 5.80 -30.24
N ALA A 320 -4.70 5.27 -29.55
CA ALA A 320 -6.12 5.49 -29.84
C ALA A 320 -6.76 6.58 -28.96
N GLY A 321 -5.97 7.29 -28.14
CA GLY A 321 -6.41 8.38 -27.29
C GLY A 321 -7.03 7.97 -25.94
N ASN A 322 -7.11 6.68 -25.62
CA ASN A 322 -7.68 6.20 -24.36
C ASN A 322 -6.69 6.43 -23.20
N LYS A 323 -7.19 6.80 -22.01
CA LYS A 323 -6.35 6.96 -20.81
C LYS A 323 -5.67 5.64 -20.44
N LEU A 324 -4.33 5.63 -20.37
CA LEU A 324 -3.52 4.45 -20.07
C LEU A 324 -3.93 3.82 -18.72
N GLY A 325 -3.97 2.49 -18.68
CA GLY A 325 -4.53 1.74 -17.56
C GLY A 325 -6.06 1.60 -17.59
N LYS A 326 -6.73 1.95 -18.69
CA LYS A 326 -8.06 1.44 -19.06
C LYS A 326 -7.97 0.57 -20.32
N SER A 327 -8.20 -0.73 -20.20
CA SER A 327 -8.32 -1.67 -21.32
C SER A 327 -9.79 -2.04 -21.51
N GLU A 328 -10.38 -1.74 -22.66
CA GLU A 328 -11.74 -2.18 -23.05
C GLU A 328 -12.81 -1.91 -21.96
N GLY A 329 -12.69 -0.75 -21.29
CA GLY A 329 -13.59 -0.32 -20.21
C GLY A 329 -13.18 -0.74 -18.79
N ASN A 330 -12.36 -1.77 -18.61
CA ASN A 330 -11.83 -2.18 -17.30
C ASN A 330 -10.49 -1.48 -16.97
N ALA A 331 -10.20 -1.29 -15.69
CA ALA A 331 -8.94 -0.69 -15.25
C ALA A 331 -7.85 -1.75 -14.97
N ILE A 332 -6.59 -1.41 -15.25
CA ILE A 332 -5.42 -2.25 -14.93
C ILE A 332 -5.01 -1.97 -13.48
N TRP A 333 -5.46 -2.82 -12.56
CA TRP A 333 -5.31 -2.65 -11.11
C TRP A 333 -3.91 -3.05 -10.62
N LEU A 334 -3.53 -2.51 -9.46
CA LEU A 334 -2.30 -2.89 -8.72
C LEU A 334 -2.59 -3.91 -7.59
N ASP A 335 -3.85 -4.36 -7.46
CA ASP A 335 -4.23 -5.48 -6.59
C ASP A 335 -4.26 -6.76 -7.44
N GLU A 336 -3.41 -7.71 -7.06
CA GLU A 336 -3.21 -9.02 -7.68
C GLU A 336 -4.50 -9.85 -7.81
N PHE A 337 -5.52 -9.54 -7.01
CA PHE A 337 -6.81 -10.21 -7.02
C PHE A 337 -7.83 -9.59 -7.97
N LYS A 338 -7.51 -8.45 -8.60
CA LYS A 338 -8.32 -7.75 -9.61
C LYS A 338 -7.66 -7.76 -11.00
N THR A 339 -6.33 -7.74 -11.04
CA THR A 339 -5.51 -7.97 -12.24
C THR A 339 -4.35 -8.86 -11.77
N SER A 340 -4.17 -10.07 -12.32
CA SER A 340 -3.11 -10.93 -11.81
C SER A 340 -1.72 -10.36 -12.16
N ALA A 341 -0.69 -10.75 -11.41
CA ALA A 341 0.67 -10.32 -11.73
C ALA A 341 1.13 -10.80 -13.13
N PHE A 342 0.54 -11.89 -13.64
CA PHE A 342 0.75 -12.37 -15.01
C PHE A 342 0.07 -11.46 -16.03
N ASP A 343 -1.20 -11.08 -15.81
CA ASP A 343 -1.95 -10.19 -16.71
C ASP A 343 -1.33 -8.79 -16.73
N LEU A 344 -0.85 -8.32 -15.57
CA LEU A 344 -0.12 -7.06 -15.45
C LEU A 344 1.21 -7.09 -16.23
N TYR A 345 1.94 -8.22 -16.20
CA TYR A 345 3.12 -8.42 -17.03
C TYR A 345 2.75 -8.42 -18.53
N GLY A 346 1.70 -9.15 -18.90
CA GLY A 346 1.15 -9.22 -20.26
C GLY A 346 0.72 -7.86 -20.81
N TYR A 347 0.10 -7.00 -19.99
CA TYR A 347 -0.32 -5.65 -20.37
C TYR A 347 0.85 -4.79 -20.88
N PHE A 348 2.03 -4.92 -20.28
CA PHE A 348 3.25 -4.25 -20.75
C PHE A 348 3.90 -4.97 -21.93
N MET A 349 3.82 -6.31 -22.00
CA MET A 349 4.25 -7.10 -23.18
C MET A 349 3.45 -6.81 -24.47
N CYS A 350 2.22 -6.32 -24.32
CA CYS A 350 1.34 -5.89 -25.42
C CYS A 350 1.44 -4.39 -25.75
N ARG A 351 2.42 -3.65 -25.22
CA ARG A 351 2.67 -2.23 -25.61
C ARG A 351 3.39 -2.16 -26.97
N PRO A 352 3.00 -1.24 -27.87
CA PRO A 352 3.68 -1.04 -29.14
C PRO A 352 5.08 -0.44 -28.94
N ASP A 353 5.97 -0.70 -29.89
CA ASP A 353 7.39 -0.29 -29.84
C ASP A 353 7.56 1.24 -29.79
N GLU A 354 6.59 2.00 -30.34
CA GLU A 354 6.53 3.47 -30.27
C GLU A 354 6.25 3.99 -28.85
N GLU A 355 5.51 3.25 -28.02
CA GLU A 355 5.22 3.63 -26.63
C GLU A 355 6.31 3.18 -25.66
N VAL A 356 7.04 2.09 -25.96
CA VAL A 356 7.82 1.36 -24.95
C VAL A 356 8.97 2.19 -24.35
N GLU A 357 9.65 3.04 -25.14
CA GLU A 357 10.72 3.91 -24.65
C GLU A 357 10.19 4.96 -23.66
N LYS A 358 9.05 5.58 -23.98
CA LYS A 358 8.37 6.56 -23.13
C LYS A 358 7.91 5.90 -21.82
N LEU A 359 7.38 4.68 -21.89
CA LEU A 359 6.97 3.92 -20.72
C LEU A 359 8.18 3.48 -19.87
N LEU A 360 9.32 3.12 -20.46
CA LEU A 360 10.56 2.83 -19.74
C LEU A 360 11.05 4.04 -18.94
N LYS A 361 11.02 5.25 -19.53
CA LYS A 361 11.41 6.51 -18.88
C LYS A 361 10.48 6.87 -17.70
N LEU A 362 9.17 6.65 -17.85
CA LEU A 362 8.11 7.05 -16.91
C LEU A 362 7.73 6.02 -15.83
N PHE A 363 8.04 4.73 -16.01
CA PHE A 363 7.61 3.67 -15.08
C PHE A 363 8.73 2.80 -14.51
N THR A 364 10.00 3.11 -14.81
CA THR A 364 11.16 2.39 -14.25
C THR A 364 12.16 3.34 -13.57
N PHE A 365 13.08 2.75 -12.80
CA PHE A 365 14.25 3.44 -12.26
C PHE A 365 15.53 3.13 -13.07
N LEU A 366 15.40 2.63 -14.30
CA LEU A 366 16.54 2.37 -15.17
C LEU A 366 17.26 3.68 -15.53
N PRO A 367 18.60 3.75 -15.44
CA PRO A 367 19.41 4.85 -15.99
C PRO A 367 19.14 5.11 -17.48
N MET A 368 19.36 6.33 -17.95
CA MET A 368 18.98 6.76 -19.31
C MET A 368 19.81 6.04 -20.39
N ASP A 369 21.12 5.96 -20.17
CA ASP A 369 22.07 5.12 -20.92
C ASP A 369 21.61 3.67 -21.01
N LYS A 370 21.00 3.14 -19.93
CA LYS A 370 20.51 1.76 -19.93
C LYS A 370 19.19 1.59 -20.67
N ILE A 371 18.35 2.63 -20.72
CA ILE A 371 17.15 2.67 -21.56
C ILE A 371 17.56 2.73 -23.04
N GLU A 372 18.51 3.60 -23.39
CA GLU A 372 19.08 3.73 -24.74
C GLU A 372 19.65 2.40 -25.23
N SER A 373 20.54 1.77 -24.45
CA SER A 373 21.11 0.45 -24.75
C SER A 373 20.06 -0.66 -24.91
N VAL A 374 18.95 -0.61 -24.17
CA VAL A 374 17.82 -1.56 -24.33
C VAL A 374 17.02 -1.27 -25.60
N MET A 375 16.85 -0.01 -25.96
CA MET A 375 16.18 0.39 -27.21
C MET A 375 17.02 0.09 -28.45
N GLU A 376 18.36 0.17 -28.38
CA GLU A 376 19.25 -0.29 -29.44
C GLU A 376 19.13 -1.80 -29.66
N GLN A 377 19.19 -2.59 -28.58
CA GLN A 377 19.02 -4.05 -28.64
C GLN A 377 17.64 -4.45 -29.18
N HIS A 378 16.60 -3.68 -28.83
CA HIS A 378 15.26 -3.89 -29.36
C HIS A 378 15.12 -3.48 -30.83
N LYS A 379 15.75 -2.37 -31.27
CA LYS A 379 15.80 -1.97 -32.70
C LYS A 379 16.57 -2.98 -33.56
N ALA A 380 17.60 -3.62 -33.01
CA ALA A 380 18.37 -4.67 -33.69
C ALA A 380 17.59 -5.99 -33.85
N ASP A 381 16.68 -6.32 -32.93
CA ASP A 381 15.73 -7.44 -33.07
C ASP A 381 14.40 -7.18 -32.32
N PRO A 382 13.41 -6.56 -32.99
CA PRO A 382 12.13 -6.26 -32.38
C PRO A 382 11.33 -7.52 -32.01
N THR A 383 11.60 -8.66 -32.68
CA THR A 383 10.86 -9.92 -32.46
C THR A 383 11.06 -10.46 -31.05
N LYS A 384 12.22 -10.17 -30.44
CA LYS A 384 12.56 -10.56 -29.06
C LYS A 384 11.86 -9.71 -27.97
N ARG A 385 11.22 -8.59 -28.33
CA ARG A 385 10.51 -7.67 -27.39
C ARG A 385 11.28 -7.34 -26.11
N ILE A 386 12.59 -7.11 -26.25
CA ILE A 386 13.52 -6.90 -25.11
C ILE A 386 13.10 -5.67 -24.27
N ALA A 387 12.67 -4.59 -24.93
CA ALA A 387 12.21 -3.38 -24.24
C ALA A 387 10.95 -3.64 -23.40
N GLN A 388 9.94 -4.33 -23.96
CA GLN A 388 8.73 -4.69 -23.22
C GLN A 388 9.00 -5.66 -22.06
N HIS A 389 9.86 -6.66 -22.27
CA HIS A 389 10.24 -7.62 -21.22
C HIS A 389 10.90 -6.92 -20.01
N ASN A 390 11.78 -5.95 -20.27
CA ASN A 390 12.40 -5.14 -19.22
C ASN A 390 11.37 -4.22 -18.52
N LEU A 391 10.51 -3.53 -19.28
CA LEU A 391 9.44 -2.69 -18.74
C LEU A 391 8.50 -3.48 -17.82
N ALA A 392 8.01 -4.63 -18.28
CA ALA A 392 7.13 -5.52 -17.54
C ALA A 392 7.81 -6.07 -16.28
N PHE A 393 9.08 -6.47 -16.36
CA PHE A 393 9.83 -6.98 -15.21
C PHE A 393 10.10 -5.91 -14.14
N GLU A 394 10.53 -4.71 -14.53
CA GLU A 394 10.76 -3.61 -13.59
C GLU A 394 9.45 -3.15 -12.93
N PHE A 395 8.37 -3.00 -13.68
CA PHE A 395 7.08 -2.58 -13.12
C PHE A 395 6.49 -3.64 -12.18
N VAL A 396 6.46 -4.92 -12.57
CA VAL A 396 5.98 -6.00 -11.68
C VAL A 396 6.91 -6.16 -10.47
N SER A 397 8.21 -5.88 -10.59
CA SER A 397 9.15 -5.83 -9.45
C SER A 397 8.80 -4.71 -8.47
N LEU A 398 8.44 -3.53 -8.98
CA LEU A 398 8.03 -2.37 -8.19
C LEU A 398 6.68 -2.59 -7.48
N ILE A 399 5.70 -3.21 -8.14
CA ILE A 399 4.36 -3.42 -7.56
C ILE A 399 4.28 -4.69 -6.70
N HIS A 400 4.68 -5.85 -7.24
CA HIS A 400 4.50 -7.14 -6.59
C HIS A 400 5.73 -7.64 -5.82
N GLY A 401 6.93 -7.20 -6.21
CA GLY A 401 8.23 -7.59 -5.64
C GLY A 401 9.06 -8.41 -6.65
N SER A 402 10.39 -8.27 -6.61
CA SER A 402 11.32 -8.88 -7.59
C SER A 402 11.16 -10.40 -7.74
N GLN A 403 11.02 -11.13 -6.63
CA GLN A 403 10.80 -12.58 -6.66
C GLN A 403 9.49 -12.98 -7.38
N LYS A 404 8.47 -12.11 -7.35
CA LYS A 404 7.23 -12.31 -8.12
C LYS A 404 7.47 -12.03 -9.60
N ALA A 405 8.06 -10.89 -9.93
CA ALA A 405 8.37 -10.52 -11.32
C ALA A 405 9.22 -11.58 -12.05
N LEU A 406 10.19 -12.18 -11.36
CA LEU A 406 11.00 -13.29 -11.89
C LEU A 406 10.14 -14.52 -12.23
N VAL A 407 9.20 -14.89 -11.36
CA VAL A 407 8.30 -16.03 -11.54
C VAL A 407 7.26 -15.79 -12.64
N GLU A 408 6.73 -14.57 -12.78
CA GLU A 408 5.80 -14.25 -13.89
C GLU A 408 6.54 -14.13 -15.23
N ALA A 409 7.75 -13.56 -15.26
CA ALA A 409 8.58 -13.51 -16.48
C ALA A 409 8.94 -14.92 -16.99
N GLN A 410 9.30 -15.84 -16.08
CA GLN A 410 9.56 -17.24 -16.40
C GLN A 410 8.31 -17.97 -16.91
N GLN A 411 7.12 -17.72 -16.31
CA GLN A 411 5.86 -18.26 -16.82
C GLN A 411 5.50 -17.70 -18.21
N HIS A 412 5.77 -16.41 -18.45
CA HIS A 412 5.53 -15.79 -19.75
C HIS A 412 6.45 -16.42 -20.82
N GLN A 413 7.75 -16.57 -20.53
CA GLN A 413 8.69 -17.26 -21.42
C GLN A 413 8.23 -18.71 -21.69
N TYR A 414 7.79 -19.45 -20.67
CA TYR A 414 7.27 -20.81 -20.82
C TYR A 414 6.02 -20.90 -21.72
N ARG A 415 5.05 -19.98 -21.53
CA ARG A 415 3.82 -19.94 -22.35
C ARG A 415 4.12 -19.75 -23.86
N PHE A 416 5.24 -19.12 -24.21
CA PHE A 416 5.68 -18.91 -25.59
C PHE A 416 6.89 -19.80 -26.00
N GLY A 417 7.05 -20.97 -25.37
CA GLY A 417 7.98 -22.02 -25.82
C GLY A 417 9.34 -22.10 -25.11
N GLY A 418 9.60 -21.23 -24.14
CA GLY A 418 10.80 -21.28 -23.30
C GLY A 418 10.81 -22.47 -22.32
N GLN A 419 11.98 -22.79 -21.77
CA GLN A 419 12.10 -23.83 -20.74
C GLN A 419 11.84 -23.28 -19.34
N LEU A 420 11.06 -24.01 -18.51
CA LEU A 420 10.94 -23.72 -17.09
C LEU A 420 12.27 -24.01 -16.37
N PRO A 421 12.87 -23.06 -15.62
CA PRO A 421 13.96 -23.38 -14.71
C PRO A 421 13.46 -24.28 -13.58
N HIS A 422 14.37 -25.01 -12.93
CA HIS A 422 14.04 -25.86 -11.78
C HIS A 422 13.32 -25.06 -10.69
N ILE A 423 12.05 -25.40 -10.44
CA ILE A 423 11.23 -24.73 -9.41
C ILE A 423 11.88 -24.94 -8.05
N THR A 424 12.40 -23.86 -7.46
CA THR A 424 13.09 -23.89 -6.17
C THR A 424 12.11 -24.09 -5.01
N LYS A 425 11.75 -25.37 -4.80
CA LYS A 425 10.75 -25.94 -3.88
C LYS A 425 9.31 -25.84 -4.42
N GLU A 426 8.67 -27.01 -4.53
CA GLU A 426 7.20 -27.09 -4.43
C GLU A 426 6.76 -26.42 -3.10
N PRO A 427 5.59 -25.76 -3.05
CA PRO A 427 4.93 -25.47 -1.78
C PRO A 427 4.46 -26.80 -1.16
N GLU A 428 5.35 -27.37 -0.34
CA GLU A 428 5.14 -28.56 0.49
C GLU A 428 3.71 -28.58 1.09
N PRO A 429 2.88 -29.60 0.85
CA PRO A 429 1.51 -29.65 1.41
C PRO A 429 1.46 -29.61 2.95
N SER A 430 2.59 -29.90 3.60
CA SER A 430 2.80 -29.73 5.04
C SER A 430 2.82 -28.25 5.51
N SER A 431 2.94 -27.27 4.60
CA SER A 431 2.86 -25.83 4.92
C SER A 431 1.45 -25.32 5.22
N GLY A 432 0.43 -26.18 5.08
CA GLY A 432 -0.96 -25.88 5.44
C GLY A 432 -1.85 -25.52 4.24
N LEU A 433 -2.64 -26.51 3.80
CA LEU A 433 -3.83 -26.42 2.92
C LEU A 433 -4.17 -25.02 2.38
N ILE A 434 -3.62 -24.69 1.20
CA ILE A 434 -4.11 -23.56 0.40
C ILE A 434 -5.40 -23.99 -0.31
N SER A 435 -6.49 -24.02 0.46
CA SER A 435 -7.84 -23.88 -0.07
C SER A 435 -7.99 -22.51 -0.73
N ALA A 436 -9.00 -22.32 -1.59
CA ALA A 436 -9.27 -21.03 -2.24
C ALA A 436 -9.37 -19.87 -1.22
N ASN A 437 -9.87 -20.17 -0.02
CA ASN A 437 -10.08 -19.21 1.08
C ASN A 437 -8.88 -19.09 2.04
N THR A 438 -7.75 -19.75 1.75
CA THR A 438 -6.45 -19.53 2.44
C THR A 438 -5.51 -18.61 1.63
N ARG A 439 -5.96 -18.06 0.48
CA ARG A 439 -5.23 -17.01 -0.24
C ARG A 439 -5.01 -15.77 0.65
N PRO A 440 -3.91 -15.00 0.46
CA PRO A 440 -3.66 -13.77 1.22
C PRO A 440 -4.52 -12.59 0.71
N ARG A 441 -5.80 -12.83 0.41
CA ARG A 441 -6.76 -11.76 0.12
C ARG A 441 -6.92 -10.88 1.37
N SER A 442 -6.96 -9.58 1.14
CA SER A 442 -7.28 -8.62 2.21
C SER A 442 -8.79 -8.58 2.47
N ASP A 443 -9.59 -9.08 1.53
CA ASP A 443 -11.05 -9.15 1.54
C ASP A 443 -11.56 -10.60 1.64
N ILE A 444 -12.47 -10.86 2.57
CA ILE A 444 -13.16 -12.15 2.75
C ILE A 444 -14.64 -11.86 3.00
N ARG A 445 -15.54 -12.67 2.40
CA ARG A 445 -16.96 -12.70 2.76
C ARG A 445 -17.21 -13.78 3.82
N LEU A 446 -18.03 -13.49 4.82
CA LEU A 446 -18.43 -14.44 5.87
C LEU A 446 -19.92 -14.27 6.20
N PRO A 447 -20.61 -15.33 6.68
CA PRO A 447 -22.00 -15.23 7.11
C PRO A 447 -22.13 -14.48 8.44
N ARG A 448 -23.24 -13.75 8.64
CA ARG A 448 -23.52 -12.99 9.88
C ARG A 448 -23.47 -13.84 11.14
N SER A 449 -23.83 -15.13 11.08
CA SER A 449 -23.66 -16.11 12.16
C SER A 449 -22.23 -16.21 12.73
N VAL A 450 -21.18 -15.86 11.99
CA VAL A 450 -19.79 -15.82 12.50
C VAL A 450 -19.65 -14.83 13.66
N MET A 451 -20.49 -13.79 13.74
CA MET A 451 -20.46 -12.81 14.84
C MET A 451 -20.90 -13.40 16.19
N GLN A 452 -21.52 -14.59 16.21
CA GLN A 452 -21.82 -15.34 17.44
C GLN A 452 -20.61 -16.14 17.96
N LEU A 453 -19.52 -16.23 17.18
CA LEU A 453 -18.32 -16.95 17.56
C LEU A 453 -17.43 -16.14 18.52
N SER A 454 -16.68 -16.84 19.37
CA SER A 454 -15.66 -16.19 20.21
C SER A 454 -14.56 -15.55 19.35
N PRO A 455 -13.89 -14.46 19.81
CA PRO A 455 -12.84 -13.78 19.07
C PRO A 455 -11.73 -14.71 18.52
N ALA A 456 -11.39 -15.76 19.27
CA ALA A 456 -10.43 -16.79 18.86
C ALA A 456 -10.90 -17.63 17.65
N ARG A 457 -12.20 -17.95 17.58
CA ARG A 457 -12.82 -18.67 16.45
C ARG A 457 -13.04 -17.75 15.24
N LEU A 458 -13.41 -16.49 15.48
CA LEU A 458 -13.50 -15.46 14.43
C LEU A 458 -12.16 -15.26 13.70
N LEU A 459 -11.03 -15.21 14.44
CA LEU A 459 -9.70 -15.14 13.83
C LEU A 459 -9.32 -16.37 13.01
N PHE A 460 -9.89 -17.54 13.30
CA PHE A 460 -9.73 -18.75 12.51
C PHE A 460 -10.61 -18.73 11.26
N ALA A 461 -11.89 -18.36 11.39
CA ALA A 461 -12.81 -18.17 10.25
C ALA A 461 -12.31 -17.10 9.25
N ALA A 462 -11.67 -16.04 9.74
CA ALA A 462 -11.02 -15.02 8.91
C ALA A 462 -9.67 -15.44 8.30
N GLY A 463 -9.18 -16.67 8.56
CA GLY A 463 -7.88 -17.14 8.07
C GLY A 463 -6.67 -16.36 8.61
N LEU A 464 -6.82 -15.63 9.72
CA LEU A 464 -5.71 -14.95 10.41
C LEU A 464 -4.95 -15.91 11.33
N ALA A 465 -5.62 -16.88 11.94
CA ALA A 465 -5.03 -18.00 12.66
C ALA A 465 -5.22 -19.31 11.86
N PRO A 466 -4.26 -20.26 11.88
CA PRO A 466 -4.42 -21.58 11.27
C PRO A 466 -5.25 -22.55 12.13
N THR A 467 -5.46 -22.22 13.42
CA THR A 467 -6.32 -22.96 14.35
C THR A 467 -6.98 -22.00 15.34
N ALA A 468 -8.12 -22.39 15.92
CA ALA A 468 -8.76 -21.63 16.99
C ALA A 468 -7.88 -21.49 18.26
N VAL A 469 -7.00 -22.46 18.54
CA VAL A 469 -6.04 -22.42 19.66
C VAL A 469 -4.97 -21.34 19.41
N GLU A 470 -4.44 -21.23 18.18
CA GLU A 470 -3.58 -20.10 17.86
C GLU A 470 -4.36 -18.77 17.90
N GLY A 471 -5.62 -18.73 17.46
CA GLY A 471 -6.48 -17.56 17.61
C GLY A 471 -6.56 -17.10 19.07
N GLN A 472 -6.77 -18.02 20.01
CA GLN A 472 -6.80 -17.73 21.45
C GLN A 472 -5.43 -17.26 21.98
N ARG A 473 -4.32 -17.86 21.51
CA ARG A 473 -2.96 -17.39 21.82
C ARG A 473 -2.74 -15.95 21.36
N LEU A 474 -3.13 -15.61 20.13
CA LEU A 474 -2.97 -14.28 19.55
C LEU A 474 -3.77 -13.22 20.31
N VAL A 475 -5.01 -13.52 20.73
CA VAL A 475 -5.81 -12.62 21.57
C VAL A 475 -5.16 -12.45 22.94
N LYS A 476 -4.74 -13.54 23.60
CA LYS A 476 -4.07 -13.49 24.93
C LYS A 476 -2.75 -12.70 24.89
N GLN A 477 -2.03 -12.73 23.78
CA GLN A 477 -0.78 -11.99 23.55
C GLN A 477 -0.98 -10.58 22.96
N GLN A 478 -2.21 -10.10 22.77
CA GLN A 478 -2.52 -8.82 22.10
C GLN A 478 -1.89 -8.70 20.69
N GLY A 479 -1.69 -9.84 20.01
CA GLY A 479 -1.17 -9.94 18.64
C GLY A 479 -2.25 -9.78 17.56
N ALA A 480 -3.53 -9.69 17.96
CA ALA A 480 -4.68 -9.44 17.10
C ALA A 480 -5.37 -8.11 17.44
N TYR A 481 -5.86 -7.40 16.43
CA TYR A 481 -6.44 -6.06 16.53
C TYR A 481 -7.72 -5.97 15.71
N VAL A 482 -8.68 -5.18 16.18
CA VAL A 482 -9.83 -4.69 15.42
C VAL A 482 -9.61 -3.22 15.05
N ALA A 483 -10.08 -2.78 13.89
CA ALA A 483 -10.01 -1.38 13.52
C ALA A 483 -11.11 -0.59 14.28
N ALA A 484 -10.71 0.18 15.28
CA ALA A 484 -11.59 0.95 16.17
C ALA A 484 -10.77 2.00 16.94
N GLN A 485 -11.39 3.12 17.36
CA GLN A 485 -10.71 4.12 18.18
C GLN A 485 -10.40 3.58 19.61
N PRO A 486 -9.18 3.80 20.15
CA PRO A 486 -8.85 3.38 21.51
C PRO A 486 -9.81 3.98 22.54
N GLY A 487 -10.48 3.11 23.31
CA GLY A 487 -11.38 3.50 24.39
C GLY A 487 -12.85 3.74 23.99
N GLN A 488 -13.20 3.76 22.71
CA GLN A 488 -14.61 3.84 22.29
C GLN A 488 -15.30 2.47 22.34
N LYS A 489 -16.59 2.47 22.72
CA LYS A 489 -17.46 1.26 22.79
C LYS A 489 -18.30 1.04 21.51
N ARG A 490 -18.07 1.80 20.45
CA ARG A 490 -18.79 1.73 19.17
C ARG A 490 -17.86 2.08 18.00
N GLY A 491 -17.77 1.18 17.03
CA GLY A 491 -17.33 1.41 15.64
C GLY A 491 -15.87 1.78 15.40
N LEU A 492 -15.53 1.81 14.11
CA LEU A 492 -14.47 2.67 13.58
C LEU A 492 -15.09 4.04 13.29
N VAL A 493 -14.50 5.13 13.79
CA VAL A 493 -14.83 6.46 13.27
C VAL A 493 -14.32 6.54 11.83
N PRO A 494 -15.19 6.72 10.82
CA PRO A 494 -14.79 6.56 9.41
C PRO A 494 -13.61 7.46 9.03
N GLY A 495 -12.69 6.89 8.27
CA GLY A 495 -11.51 7.58 7.74
C GLY A 495 -10.21 7.43 8.53
N ASN A 496 -10.22 7.15 9.84
CA ASN A 496 -8.99 6.98 10.63
C ASN A 496 -8.71 5.51 10.96
N LEU A 497 -7.62 4.97 10.42
CA LEU A 497 -7.21 3.56 10.56
C LEU A 497 -6.58 3.24 11.94
N ASN A 498 -7.34 3.50 13.00
CA ASN A 498 -6.95 3.24 14.38
C ASN A 498 -7.17 1.76 14.75
N TRP A 499 -6.29 1.21 15.59
CA TRP A 499 -6.27 -0.21 15.93
C TRP A 499 -6.39 -0.43 17.44
N THR A 500 -7.44 -1.12 17.85
CA THR A 500 -7.66 -1.53 19.24
C THR A 500 -7.29 -3.01 19.39
N PRO A 501 -6.44 -3.40 20.36
CA PRO A 501 -6.08 -4.80 20.56
C PRO A 501 -7.31 -5.61 20.99
N MET A 502 -7.54 -6.74 20.34
CA MET A 502 -8.66 -7.64 20.67
C MET A 502 -8.46 -8.24 22.07
N LYS A 503 -9.55 -8.37 22.82
CA LYS A 503 -9.59 -9.08 24.10
C LYS A 503 -10.50 -10.30 23.97
N MET A 504 -10.45 -11.20 24.96
CA MET A 504 -11.45 -12.26 25.10
C MET A 504 -12.73 -11.65 25.67
N TRP A 505 -13.51 -10.99 24.81
CA TRP A 505 -14.84 -10.45 25.12
C TRP A 505 -15.95 -11.41 24.68
N TYR A 506 -17.18 -11.16 25.14
CA TYR A 506 -18.37 -11.90 24.70
C TYR A 506 -18.67 -11.63 23.22
N PRO A 507 -19.20 -12.59 22.44
CA PRO A 507 -19.39 -12.43 20.99
C PRO A 507 -20.16 -11.17 20.60
N GLU A 508 -21.21 -10.82 21.35
CA GLU A 508 -22.00 -9.58 21.26
C GLU A 508 -21.17 -8.29 21.26
N GLU A 509 -20.04 -8.26 21.96
CA GLU A 509 -19.15 -7.10 21.96
C GLU A 509 -18.45 -6.90 20.60
N THR A 510 -18.31 -7.97 19.82
CA THR A 510 -17.73 -7.90 18.47
C THR A 510 -18.63 -7.15 17.50
N ALA A 511 -19.95 -7.27 17.65
CA ALA A 511 -20.94 -6.55 16.82
C ALA A 511 -20.82 -5.03 16.99
N LYS A 512 -20.37 -4.56 18.17
CA LYS A 512 -20.14 -3.13 18.46
C LYS A 512 -19.02 -2.51 17.63
N PHE A 513 -18.20 -3.31 16.93
CA PHE A 513 -17.11 -2.86 16.06
C PHE A 513 -17.44 -2.94 14.56
N LEU A 514 -18.68 -3.21 14.18
CA LEU A 514 -19.10 -3.21 12.78
C LEU A 514 -19.11 -1.79 12.18
N LEU A 515 -18.89 -1.75 10.87
CA LEU A 515 -19.06 -0.61 9.98
C LEU A 515 -20.31 -0.84 9.12
N ASP A 516 -21.23 0.12 9.14
CA ASP A 516 -22.53 0.12 8.44
C ASP A 516 -23.27 -1.23 8.49
N ASP A 517 -23.20 -1.90 9.66
CA ASP A 517 -23.70 -3.24 10.00
C ASP A 517 -23.41 -4.37 8.98
N ARG A 518 -22.31 -4.19 8.22
CA ARG A 518 -21.89 -5.05 7.11
C ARG A 518 -20.39 -5.34 7.04
N MET A 519 -19.51 -4.54 7.65
CA MET A 519 -18.05 -4.78 7.57
C MET A 519 -17.34 -4.84 8.92
N LEU A 520 -16.32 -5.68 9.03
CA LEU A 520 -15.41 -5.78 10.18
C LEU A 520 -13.95 -5.85 9.71
N ILE A 521 -13.07 -5.01 10.24
CA ILE A 521 -11.66 -4.96 9.84
C ILE A 521 -10.76 -5.47 10.97
N LEU A 522 -10.04 -6.56 10.72
CA LEU A 522 -9.15 -7.26 11.66
C LEU A 522 -7.70 -7.29 11.18
N ARG A 523 -6.75 -7.36 12.11
CA ARG A 523 -5.31 -7.45 11.83
C ARG A 523 -4.58 -8.41 12.77
N LYS A 524 -3.66 -9.21 12.22
CA LYS A 524 -2.63 -9.97 12.94
C LYS A 524 -1.27 -9.28 12.78
N GLY A 525 -0.62 -8.96 13.90
CA GLY A 525 0.66 -8.25 13.92
C GLY A 525 0.57 -6.87 13.27
N LYS A 526 1.56 -6.53 12.43
CA LYS A 526 1.65 -5.23 11.72
C LYS A 526 1.06 -5.23 10.31
N HIS A 527 1.14 -6.36 9.58
CA HIS A 527 0.99 -6.38 8.11
C HIS A 527 -0.11 -7.31 7.57
N ASN A 528 -0.65 -8.25 8.36
CA ASN A 528 -1.64 -9.21 7.88
C ASN A 528 -3.06 -8.75 8.27
N VAL A 529 -3.81 -8.20 7.31
CA VAL A 529 -5.16 -7.63 7.52
C VAL A 529 -6.23 -8.46 6.80
N ARG A 530 -7.43 -8.49 7.38
CA ARG A 530 -8.66 -8.95 6.76
C ARG A 530 -9.78 -7.93 6.95
N ILE A 531 -10.45 -7.62 5.86
CA ILE A 531 -11.68 -6.86 5.75
C ILE A 531 -12.75 -7.92 5.50
N ILE A 532 -13.57 -8.16 6.51
CA ILE A 532 -14.66 -9.12 6.49
C ILE A 532 -15.91 -8.38 6.06
N GLU A 533 -16.51 -8.85 4.96
CA GLU A 533 -17.79 -8.39 4.43
C GLU A 533 -18.85 -9.42 4.87
N LEU A 534 -19.76 -9.01 5.74
CA LEU A 534 -20.80 -9.87 6.30
C LEU A 534 -21.97 -9.96 5.31
N MET A 535 -22.29 -11.19 4.94
CA MET A 535 -23.48 -11.54 4.16
C MET A 535 -24.56 -12.14 5.06
N ASP A 536 -25.82 -12.10 4.62
CA ASP A 536 -26.89 -12.83 5.30
C ASP A 536 -26.71 -14.35 5.16
N ASP A 537 -27.09 -15.09 6.20
CA ASP A 537 -26.77 -16.52 6.32
C ASP A 537 -27.38 -17.37 5.18
N ASP A 538 -28.48 -16.92 4.57
CA ASP A 538 -29.13 -17.60 3.44
C ASP A 538 -28.47 -17.27 2.08
N GLU A 539 -28.00 -16.04 1.87
CA GLU A 539 -27.14 -15.71 0.72
C GLU A 539 -25.83 -16.50 0.78
N TRP A 540 -25.26 -16.67 1.99
CA TRP A 540 -24.06 -17.48 2.19
C TRP A 540 -24.29 -18.95 1.78
N LYS A 541 -25.39 -19.57 2.23
CA LYS A 541 -25.79 -20.93 1.81
C LYS A 541 -25.92 -21.01 0.29
N ALA A 542 -26.61 -20.06 -0.33
CA ALA A 542 -26.79 -19.99 -1.78
C ALA A 542 -25.46 -19.83 -2.55
N SER A 543 -24.47 -19.14 -1.96
CA SER A 543 -23.14 -18.96 -2.56
C SER A 543 -22.30 -20.25 -2.63
N GLY A 544 -22.66 -21.29 -1.86
CA GLY A 544 -21.92 -22.56 -1.77
C GLY A 544 -20.53 -22.48 -1.09
N GLN A 545 -20.11 -21.28 -0.66
CA GLN A 545 -18.82 -21.01 -0.04
C GLN A 545 -18.70 -21.65 1.36
N THR A 546 -17.49 -21.74 1.88
CA THR A 546 -17.18 -22.34 3.20
C THR A 546 -16.03 -21.62 3.88
N TYR A 547 -16.03 -21.55 5.21
CA TYR A 547 -14.96 -20.89 5.99
C TYR A 547 -14.23 -21.84 6.95
N PRO A 548 -12.95 -21.56 7.31
CA PRO A 548 -12.19 -22.41 8.22
C PRO A 548 -12.86 -22.51 9.61
N GLY A 549 -13.24 -23.73 10.00
CA GLY A 549 -13.93 -23.99 11.28
C GLY A 549 -15.45 -23.86 11.25
N GLU A 550 -16.04 -23.64 10.07
CA GLU A 550 -17.49 -23.73 9.85
C GLU A 550 -18.02 -25.12 10.24
N PRO A 551 -19.18 -25.20 10.93
CA PRO A 551 -19.79 -26.48 11.30
C PRO A 551 -20.06 -27.37 10.08
N TYR A 552 -19.71 -28.65 10.19
CA TYR A 552 -20.01 -29.72 9.23
C TYR A 552 -19.36 -29.67 7.83
N THR A 553 -18.73 -28.57 7.38
CA THR A 553 -18.30 -28.42 5.97
C THR A 553 -16.86 -28.85 5.62
N GLY A 554 -16.06 -29.32 6.58
CA GLY A 554 -14.63 -29.61 6.38
C GLY A 554 -14.33 -30.58 5.21
N GLN A 555 -13.30 -30.27 4.41
CA GLN A 555 -12.97 -30.95 3.13
C GLN A 555 -12.95 -32.49 3.20
N VAL A 556 -12.34 -33.08 4.23
CA VAL A 556 -12.26 -34.55 4.39
C VAL A 556 -13.65 -35.17 4.62
N ARG A 557 -14.62 -34.41 5.16
CA ARG A 557 -16.02 -34.83 5.31
C ARG A 557 -16.77 -34.70 3.98
N ARG A 558 -16.61 -33.57 3.26
CA ARG A 558 -17.19 -33.38 1.91
C ARG A 558 -16.71 -34.46 0.92
N MET A 559 -15.41 -34.69 0.78
CA MET A 559 -14.89 -35.74 -0.10
C MET A 559 -15.34 -37.16 0.30
N LYS A 560 -15.61 -37.41 1.59
CA LYS A 560 -16.22 -38.68 2.03
C LYS A 560 -17.68 -38.76 1.62
N GLN A 561 -18.46 -37.70 1.80
CA GLN A 561 -19.85 -37.62 1.36
C GLN A 561 -19.98 -37.73 -0.16
N GLU A 562 -19.08 -37.11 -0.94
CA GLU A 562 -18.99 -37.27 -2.40
C GLU A 562 -18.71 -38.72 -2.80
N ILE A 563 -17.74 -39.41 -2.16
CA ILE A 563 -17.44 -40.81 -2.48
C ILE A 563 -18.61 -41.72 -2.07
N ILE A 564 -19.31 -41.43 -0.97
CA ILE A 564 -20.50 -42.19 -0.54
C ILE A 564 -21.68 -41.94 -1.48
N ALA A 565 -21.92 -40.70 -1.93
CA ALA A 565 -22.95 -40.37 -2.91
C ALA A 565 -22.66 -41.03 -4.27
N GLN A 566 -21.43 -40.91 -4.77
CA GLN A 566 -20.96 -41.56 -6.00
C GLN A 566 -21.01 -43.10 -5.95
N ALA A 567 -21.17 -43.70 -4.76
CA ALA A 567 -21.40 -45.14 -4.60
C ALA A 567 -22.89 -45.46 -4.48
N ALA A 568 -23.67 -44.67 -3.73
CA ALA A 568 -25.11 -44.80 -3.64
C ALA A 568 -25.80 -44.64 -5.01
N GLU A 569 -25.32 -43.72 -5.85
CA GLU A 569 -25.72 -43.56 -7.26
C GLU A 569 -25.46 -44.82 -8.12
N ARG A 570 -24.59 -45.73 -7.67
CA ARG A 570 -24.30 -47.04 -8.31
C ARG A 570 -24.96 -48.22 -7.60
N GLY A 571 -25.74 -47.97 -6.54
CA GLY A 571 -26.29 -49.01 -5.67
C GLY A 571 -25.30 -49.66 -4.70
N GLU A 572 -24.07 -49.14 -4.57
CA GLU A 572 -23.01 -49.72 -3.73
C GLU A 572 -22.94 -49.10 -2.32
N THR A 573 -23.07 -49.92 -1.28
CA THR A 573 -22.91 -49.52 0.13
C THR A 573 -21.45 -49.62 0.59
N MET A 574 -20.62 -48.63 0.23
CA MET A 574 -19.18 -48.63 0.60
C MET A 574 -18.93 -48.46 2.11
N THR A 575 -18.10 -49.35 2.67
CA THR A 575 -17.61 -49.20 4.05
C THR A 575 -16.61 -48.05 4.20
N MET A 576 -16.56 -47.44 5.39
CA MET A 576 -15.66 -46.31 5.69
C MET A 576 -14.17 -46.61 5.41
N THR A 577 -13.75 -47.88 5.50
CA THR A 577 -12.40 -48.34 5.15
C THR A 577 -12.13 -48.24 3.65
N GLN A 578 -13.09 -48.63 2.80
CA GLN A 578 -12.98 -48.49 1.35
C GLN A 578 -13.02 -47.02 0.92
N VAL A 579 -13.87 -46.20 1.54
CA VAL A 579 -13.93 -44.73 1.30
C VAL A 579 -12.57 -44.08 1.63
N ASN A 580 -11.93 -44.43 2.75
CA ASN A 580 -10.58 -43.94 3.09
C ASN A 580 -9.51 -44.40 2.07
N LYS A 581 -9.66 -45.58 1.45
CA LYS A 581 -8.74 -46.09 0.41
C LYS A 581 -8.92 -45.33 -0.92
N MET A 582 -10.16 -45.08 -1.33
CA MET A 582 -10.50 -44.26 -2.50
C MET A 582 -9.96 -42.82 -2.38
N LEU A 583 -10.11 -42.21 -1.20
CA LEU A 583 -9.61 -40.86 -0.91
C LEU A 583 -8.08 -40.76 -1.10
N LYS A 584 -7.33 -41.77 -0.64
CA LYS A 584 -5.87 -41.87 -0.84
C LYS A 584 -5.46 -42.12 -2.30
N LYS A 585 -6.37 -42.61 -3.17
CA LYS A 585 -6.14 -42.77 -4.61
C LYS A 585 -6.38 -41.46 -5.36
N LYS A 586 -7.56 -40.84 -5.24
CA LYS A 586 -7.87 -39.53 -5.86
C LYS A 586 -6.80 -38.47 -5.54
N GLY A 587 -6.31 -38.43 -4.29
CA GLY A 587 -5.25 -37.50 -3.87
C GLY A 587 -3.83 -37.75 -4.43
N ARG A 588 -3.62 -38.81 -5.23
CA ARG A 588 -2.35 -39.07 -5.96
C ARG A 588 -2.46 -38.77 -7.46
N GLU A 589 -3.68 -38.84 -8.00
CA GLU A 589 -4.00 -38.68 -9.42
C GLU A 589 -4.34 -37.22 -9.77
N ALA A 590 -4.72 -36.41 -8.78
CA ALA A 590 -4.99 -34.98 -8.96
C ALA A 590 -3.77 -34.23 -9.52
N ARG A 591 -3.96 -33.59 -10.69
CA ARG A 591 -3.02 -32.59 -11.23
C ARG A 591 -3.07 -31.31 -10.41
N LEU A 592 -1.92 -30.65 -10.28
CA LEU A 592 -1.79 -29.39 -9.56
C LEU A 592 -1.86 -28.24 -10.57
N LYS A 593 -2.87 -27.37 -10.45
CA LYS A 593 -2.97 -26.14 -11.25
C LYS A 593 -2.08 -25.05 -10.64
N VAL A 594 -1.44 -24.22 -11.48
CA VAL A 594 -0.61 -23.11 -11.00
C VAL A 594 -1.47 -22.13 -10.20
N ALA A 595 -1.03 -21.77 -8.98
CA ALA A 595 -1.85 -20.99 -8.04
C ALA A 595 -2.22 -19.58 -8.55
N ASN A 596 -1.44 -19.04 -9.49
CA ASN A 596 -1.64 -17.74 -10.14
C ASN A 596 -2.43 -17.87 -11.47
N ASN A 597 -2.43 -19.04 -12.13
CA ASN A 597 -3.13 -19.27 -13.40
C ASN A 597 -3.69 -20.72 -13.47
N PRO A 598 -5.03 -20.91 -13.42
CA PRO A 598 -5.65 -22.24 -13.38
C PRO A 598 -5.67 -22.98 -14.72
N GLU A 599 -5.32 -22.32 -15.83
CA GLU A 599 -5.18 -22.94 -17.16
C GLU A 599 -3.92 -23.82 -17.25
N ILE A 600 -2.87 -23.45 -16.49
CA ILE A 600 -1.59 -24.15 -16.49
C ILE A 600 -1.66 -25.33 -15.52
N GLU A 601 -1.83 -26.54 -16.05
CA GLU A 601 -1.74 -27.79 -15.29
C GLU A 601 -0.28 -28.25 -15.17
N MET A 602 0.23 -28.39 -13.94
CA MET A 602 1.45 -29.13 -13.70
C MET A 602 1.19 -30.64 -13.82
N PRO A 603 2.17 -31.43 -14.30
CA PRO A 603 2.06 -32.89 -14.31
C PRO A 603 1.83 -33.44 -12.90
N SER A 604 1.00 -34.48 -12.80
CA SER A 604 0.71 -35.21 -11.56
C SER A 604 1.98 -35.83 -10.97
N LYS A 605 1.91 -36.23 -9.69
CA LYS A 605 3.03 -36.93 -9.02
C LYS A 605 3.29 -38.35 -9.55
N LEU A 606 2.43 -38.86 -10.44
CA LEU A 606 2.68 -40.04 -11.27
C LEU A 606 3.46 -39.66 -12.54
N GLU A 607 2.92 -38.73 -13.36
CA GLU A 607 3.56 -38.26 -14.59
C GLU A 607 4.99 -37.71 -14.34
N MET A 608 5.22 -37.00 -13.22
CA MET A 608 6.57 -36.55 -12.82
C MET A 608 7.50 -37.71 -12.42
N ARG A 609 6.98 -38.77 -11.81
CA ARG A 609 7.78 -39.97 -11.47
C ARG A 609 8.10 -40.81 -12.70
N GLU A 610 7.21 -40.84 -13.68
CA GLU A 610 7.40 -41.54 -14.96
C GLU A 610 8.41 -40.81 -15.84
N ARG A 611 8.30 -39.48 -15.97
CA ARG A 611 9.33 -38.64 -16.59
C ARG A 611 10.69 -38.81 -15.88
N ALA A 612 10.72 -38.78 -14.55
CA ALA A 612 11.97 -38.99 -13.80
C ALA A 612 12.54 -40.42 -13.93
N LYS A 613 11.73 -41.44 -14.25
CA LYS A 613 12.22 -42.77 -14.66
C LYS A 613 12.79 -42.74 -16.07
N GLN A 614 12.08 -42.17 -17.03
CA GLN A 614 12.52 -42.04 -18.43
C GLN A 614 13.85 -41.29 -18.52
N THR A 615 13.99 -40.13 -17.86
CA THR A 615 15.25 -39.37 -17.82
C THR A 615 16.38 -40.09 -17.06
N ARG A 616 16.08 -41.09 -16.22
CA ARG A 616 17.12 -41.96 -15.64
C ARG A 616 17.54 -43.04 -16.63
N MET A 617 16.59 -43.79 -17.20
CA MET A 617 16.87 -44.81 -18.22
C MET A 617 17.69 -44.23 -19.37
N HIS A 618 17.26 -43.11 -19.94
CA HIS A 618 17.96 -42.43 -21.04
C HIS A 618 19.39 -41.97 -20.67
N LYS A 619 19.64 -41.63 -19.39
CA LYS A 619 20.99 -41.28 -18.88
C LYS A 619 21.84 -42.49 -18.53
N ASP A 620 21.23 -43.64 -18.27
CA ASP A 620 21.95 -44.89 -18.01
C ASP A 620 22.24 -45.63 -19.33
N GLU A 621 21.39 -45.47 -20.36
CA GLU A 621 21.64 -45.79 -21.77
C GLU A 621 22.78 -44.92 -22.36
N GLU A 622 22.73 -43.59 -22.21
CA GLU A 622 23.81 -42.68 -22.64
C GLU A 622 25.17 -43.01 -21.99
N LYS A 623 25.16 -43.53 -20.74
CA LYS A 623 26.36 -44.06 -20.06
C LYS A 623 26.79 -45.42 -20.57
N ALA A 624 25.87 -46.26 -21.06
CA ALA A 624 26.20 -47.55 -21.65
C ALA A 624 26.89 -47.35 -23.00
N GLU A 625 26.37 -46.47 -23.85
CA GLU A 625 27.03 -46.06 -25.10
C GLU A 625 28.41 -45.45 -24.84
N LYS A 626 28.53 -44.53 -23.88
CA LYS A 626 29.82 -43.94 -23.47
C LYS A 626 30.79 -44.92 -22.80
N ARG A 627 30.35 -46.15 -22.48
CA ARG A 627 31.21 -47.27 -22.05
C ARG A 627 31.55 -48.22 -23.18
N ALA A 628 30.69 -48.36 -24.19
CA ALA A 628 30.96 -49.15 -25.40
C ALA A 628 31.89 -48.41 -26.37
N GLY A 629 31.79 -47.09 -26.47
CA GLY A 629 32.52 -46.24 -27.42
C GLY A 629 33.98 -45.90 -27.06
N LYS A 630 34.67 -46.72 -26.25
CA LYS A 630 36.12 -46.56 -26.00
C LYS A 630 36.89 -47.78 -26.51
N PRO A 631 37.81 -47.61 -27.49
CA PRO A 631 38.81 -48.62 -27.80
C PRO A 631 39.66 -48.98 -26.57
N LYS A 632 40.17 -50.21 -26.54
CA LYS A 632 41.27 -50.60 -25.65
C LYS A 632 42.58 -50.46 -26.42
N ASP A 633 43.15 -49.27 -26.40
CA ASP A 633 44.55 -49.10 -26.76
C ASP A 633 45.38 -49.65 -25.60
N GLY A 634 45.75 -50.93 -25.71
CA GLY A 634 46.69 -51.60 -24.81
C GLY A 634 48.10 -51.42 -25.34
N GLU A 635 49.04 -51.13 -24.44
CA GLU A 635 50.45 -50.93 -24.78
C GLU A 635 51.09 -52.24 -25.28
N ASP A 636 51.81 -52.17 -26.39
CA ASP A 636 52.74 -53.21 -26.83
C ASP A 636 54.01 -52.55 -27.39
N PHE A 637 54.92 -52.19 -26.49
CA PHE A 637 56.26 -51.72 -26.78
C PHE A 637 57.22 -52.29 -25.72
N GLY A 638 58.23 -53.03 -26.16
CA GLY A 638 59.30 -53.56 -25.32
C GLY A 638 60.66 -53.14 -25.86
N TRP A 639 61.59 -52.91 -24.91
CA TRP A 639 62.95 -52.38 -25.06
C TRP A 639 63.06 -50.86 -25.28
#